data_AF-A0A1G3AL36-F1
#
_entry.id   AF-A0A1G3AL36-F1
#
_cell.length_a   1.000
_cell.length_b   1.000
_cell.length_c   1.000
_cell.angle_alpha   90.00
_cell.angle_beta   90.00
_cell.angle_gamma   90.00
#
_symmetry.space_group_name_H-M   'P 1'
#
loop_
_entity.id
_entity.type
_entity.pdbx_description
1 polymer ?
#
loop_
_entity_poly.entity_id
_entity_poly.type
_entity_poly.pdbx_seq_one_letter_code
_entity_poly.pdbx_strand_id
1 'polypeptide(L)'
;LWNPPVPPDPCHPMVPEEKQLPTTRMGELAVLRNVFGQAQRYLNDRPRKIDWKMESLLPVLTRKLPVRINCHNAQDIRSAILFSEVFNLRLIIEGGTEAYNVINQIKWSDAPVVVTGAFEPGRQYPKDDTRDIMLGRVNPANAKLLAEAGIKFALSAPTDQTIGDLQFVAGYAVSQGLLPEEALRAITITPAEILGIAERTGSIEKGKDADLVILTSEPFDVQAVVDKTLIDGKVVYTRSEAEPEKEHAEKASITAIRAGKILTASRGTISDGLILIKGDKITYVGKPKDVPEQATVIDAANSVVIPGLIDIHSHLGLHWESEPVRMNPASPTSGSGGVNLVSISNAIKPNDEGFRDVLRSGVTSVLLAPETGGLVGGNAALIKLTGDRTKDMIVKEYAAVKFSMLESSAKMAQIWEARELLKRAKEYAEKWDEYERSFEEYERRRQYEKDKGNDKDKNKESNEEDALKEPERPRRDTNLELMRGLFERKMPALVHAGRADEILNTLKVFRDEYNLDVIILGGGDGFRVTDDLRKYNVGVAIGPDILRYEKGKAINNADLLTRSRLRVALHTSATSGTQYLPMNAAYAIRYGMDEDNAFRAVTIYPAELLHVDDRIGSIDEGKDADLVILSGEPFDFRSRVEKVIVNGQIVFEREE
;
A
#
# COMPACT_ATOMS: atom_id res chain seq x y z
N LEU A 1 -1.10 30.76 35.13
CA LEU A 1 -1.30 30.97 33.68
C LEU A 1 -2.73 31.40 33.43
N TRP A 2 -2.96 32.17 32.36
CA TRP A 2 -4.27 32.68 31.89
C TRP A 2 -5.42 31.69 32.15
N ASN A 3 -6.50 32.15 32.77
CA ASN A 3 -7.53 31.27 33.33
C ASN A 3 -8.94 31.78 32.96
N PRO A 4 -9.38 31.61 31.70
CA PRO A 4 -10.77 31.84 31.35
C PRO A 4 -11.58 30.56 31.65
N PRO A 5 -12.63 30.64 32.48
CA PRO A 5 -13.55 29.52 32.62
C PRO A 5 -14.43 29.41 31.36
N VAL A 6 -14.66 28.20 30.86
CA VAL A 6 -15.67 27.91 29.84
C VAL A 6 -16.84 27.22 30.56
N PRO A 7 -18.09 27.66 30.39
CA PRO A 7 -19.23 27.00 31.03
C PRO A 7 -19.48 25.61 30.44
N PRO A 8 -20.15 24.71 31.17
CA PRO A 8 -20.41 23.34 30.74
C PRO A 8 -21.26 23.30 29.46
N ASP A 9 -20.85 22.44 28.52
CA ASP A 9 -21.65 22.05 27.36
C ASP A 9 -22.86 21.21 27.83
N PRO A 10 -24.11 21.60 27.50
CA PRO A 10 -25.31 20.84 27.90
C PRO A 10 -25.33 19.40 27.36
N CYS A 11 -24.52 19.06 26.36
CA CYS A 11 -24.45 17.72 25.79
C CYS A 11 -23.51 16.76 26.55
N HIS A 12 -22.59 17.24 27.40
CA HIS A 12 -21.65 16.38 28.16
C HIS A 12 -21.42 16.86 29.60
N PRO A 13 -22.43 16.79 30.48
CA PRO A 13 -22.36 17.35 31.84
C PRO A 13 -21.49 16.56 32.84
N MET A 14 -20.90 15.43 32.43
CA MET A 14 -20.18 14.48 33.32
C MET A 14 -18.66 14.40 33.06
N VAL A 15 -18.14 15.13 32.07
CA VAL A 15 -16.69 15.17 31.79
C VAL A 15 -16.06 16.30 32.61
N PRO A 16 -14.99 16.06 33.39
CA PRO A 16 -14.29 17.15 34.10
C PRO A 16 -13.81 18.23 33.12
N GLU A 17 -13.86 19.51 33.51
CA GLU A 17 -13.30 20.62 32.72
C GLU A 17 -11.82 20.35 32.40
N GLU A 18 -11.51 19.92 31.19
CA GLU A 18 -10.13 19.86 30.72
C GLU A 18 -9.69 21.25 30.26
N LYS A 19 -8.61 21.75 30.87
CA LYS A 19 -8.04 23.07 30.58
C LYS A 19 -7.44 23.07 29.18
N GLN A 20 -8.17 23.59 28.21
CA GLN A 20 -7.68 23.72 26.84
C GLN A 20 -6.76 24.94 26.71
N LEU A 21 -5.59 24.72 26.10
CA LEU A 21 -4.76 25.82 25.61
C LEU A 21 -5.50 26.54 24.48
N PRO A 22 -5.27 27.85 24.29
CA PRO A 22 -5.90 28.58 23.20
C PRO A 22 -5.52 27.96 21.86
N THR A 23 -6.52 27.76 21.01
CA THR A 23 -6.38 27.20 19.65
C THR A 23 -6.30 28.28 18.57
N THR A 24 -6.39 29.56 18.96
CA THR A 24 -6.27 30.70 18.03
C THR A 24 -4.87 31.29 18.11
N ARG A 25 -4.32 31.72 16.96
CA ARG A 25 -2.98 32.34 16.88
C ARG A 25 -2.79 33.52 17.85
N MET A 26 -3.82 34.34 18.03
CA MET A 26 -3.80 35.46 18.99
C MET A 26 -3.71 34.97 20.44
N GLY A 27 -4.41 33.88 20.77
CA GLY A 27 -4.34 33.27 22.10
C GLY A 27 -2.99 32.59 22.36
N GLU A 28 -2.43 31.89 21.37
CA GLU A 28 -1.10 31.29 21.45
C GLU A 28 -0.02 32.35 21.71
N LEU A 29 -0.02 33.44 20.94
CA LEU A 29 0.92 34.55 21.13
C LEU A 29 0.76 35.21 22.51
N ALA A 30 -0.49 35.36 22.98
CA ALA A 30 -0.77 35.92 24.31
C ALA A 30 -0.21 35.01 25.43
N VAL A 31 -0.33 33.69 25.28
CA VAL A 31 0.25 32.72 26.21
C VAL A 31 1.77 32.80 26.18
N LEU A 32 2.39 32.82 25.00
CA LEU A 32 3.85 32.96 24.85
C LEU A 32 4.36 34.23 25.53
N ARG A 33 3.72 35.39 25.28
CA ARG A 33 4.11 36.66 25.92
C ARG A 33 3.97 36.62 27.43
N ASN A 34 2.93 35.98 27.95
CA ASN A 34 2.72 35.86 29.38
C ASN A 34 3.78 34.94 30.03
N VAL A 35 4.08 33.80 29.41
CA VAL A 35 5.11 32.86 29.88
C VAL A 35 6.48 33.53 29.91
N PHE A 36 6.89 34.17 28.81
CA PHE A 36 8.19 34.85 28.75
C PHE A 36 8.25 36.09 29.64
N GLY A 37 7.13 36.81 29.81
CA GLY A 37 7.03 37.90 30.79
C GLY A 37 7.16 37.42 32.23
N GLN A 38 6.61 36.25 32.57
CA GLN A 38 6.81 35.63 33.89
C GLN A 38 8.25 35.16 34.07
N ALA A 39 8.84 34.52 33.06
CA ALA A 39 10.22 34.07 33.10
C ALA A 39 11.21 35.26 33.25
N GLN A 40 10.93 36.40 32.62
CA GLN A 40 11.72 37.62 32.79
C GLN A 40 11.60 38.21 34.19
N ARG A 41 10.40 38.19 34.80
CA ARG A 41 10.23 38.56 36.21
C ARG A 41 10.97 37.60 37.15
N TYR A 42 10.90 36.31 36.86
CA TYR A 42 11.60 35.26 37.61
C TYR A 42 13.13 35.40 37.52
N LEU A 43 13.65 35.84 36.37
CA LEU A 43 15.07 36.15 36.20
C LEU A 43 15.51 37.32 37.09
N ASN A 44 14.66 38.35 37.22
CA ASN A 44 14.97 39.56 38.00
C ASN A 44 14.78 39.36 39.52
N ASP A 45 13.75 38.61 39.92
CA ASP A 45 13.41 38.33 41.32
C ASP A 45 13.34 36.82 41.53
N ARG A 46 14.52 36.18 41.55
CA ARG A 46 14.64 34.71 41.62
C ARG A 46 14.36 34.23 43.05
N PRO A 47 13.23 33.53 43.30
CA PRO A 47 12.85 33.09 44.63
C PRO A 47 13.71 31.90 45.11
N ARG A 48 13.80 31.70 46.43
CA ARG A 48 14.51 30.56 47.05
C ARG A 48 13.95 29.19 46.63
N LYS A 49 12.63 29.10 46.36
CA LYS A 49 12.01 27.89 45.84
C LYS A 49 12.08 27.93 44.32
N ILE A 50 12.87 27.03 43.73
CA ILE A 50 13.07 26.96 42.28
C ILE A 50 11.76 26.53 41.60
N ASP A 51 11.34 27.30 40.60
CA ASP A 51 10.30 26.90 39.66
C ASP A 51 11.00 26.38 38.40
N TRP A 52 11.05 25.05 38.28
CA TRP A 52 11.71 24.37 37.16
C TRP A 52 11.21 24.81 35.78
N LYS A 53 9.96 25.28 35.69
CA LYS A 53 9.37 25.73 34.41
C LYS A 53 9.92 27.09 33.97
N MET A 54 10.17 27.99 34.91
CA MET A 54 10.76 29.30 34.60
C MET A 54 12.28 29.19 34.51
N GLU A 55 12.88 28.34 35.34
CA GLU A 55 14.31 28.05 35.35
C GLU A 55 14.79 27.53 33.99
N SER A 56 14.01 26.66 33.32
CA SER A 56 14.35 26.13 31.99
C SER A 56 14.34 27.20 30.88
N LEU A 57 13.65 28.32 31.07
CA LEU A 57 13.58 29.43 30.11
C LEU A 57 14.71 30.46 30.30
N LEU A 58 15.42 30.44 31.43
CA LEU A 58 16.50 31.39 31.71
C LEU A 58 17.66 31.30 30.71
N PRO A 59 18.13 30.12 30.25
CA PRO A 59 19.16 30.04 29.23
C PRO A 59 18.75 30.69 27.90
N VAL A 60 17.44 30.68 27.57
CA VAL A 60 16.89 31.32 26.36
C VAL A 60 16.84 32.84 26.52
N LEU A 61 16.36 33.34 27.68
CA LEU A 61 16.34 34.77 28.00
C LEU A 61 17.74 35.39 28.12
N THR A 62 18.71 34.62 28.62
CA THR A 62 20.12 35.04 28.72
C THR A 62 20.91 34.82 27.43
N ARG A 63 20.24 34.40 26.35
CA ARG A 63 20.80 34.15 25.00
C ARG A 63 21.90 33.08 24.97
N LYS A 64 22.01 32.25 26.01
CA LYS A 64 22.89 31.07 26.03
C LYS A 64 22.37 29.98 25.10
N LEU A 65 21.05 29.83 25.02
CA LEU A 65 20.38 28.94 24.07
C LEU A 65 19.55 29.75 23.07
N PRO A 66 19.55 29.39 21.78
CA PRO A 66 18.62 29.96 20.83
C PRO A 66 17.20 29.44 21.09
N VAL A 67 16.19 30.25 20.72
CA VAL A 67 14.80 29.82 20.63
C VAL A 67 14.49 29.44 19.19
N ARG A 68 13.97 28.22 18.98
CA ARG A 68 13.44 27.78 17.69
C ARG A 68 11.94 27.97 17.70
N ILE A 69 11.41 28.69 16.72
CA ILE A 69 9.97 28.91 16.57
C ILE A 69 9.54 28.37 15.22
N ASN A 70 8.69 27.35 15.24
CA ASN A 70 8.11 26.80 14.02
C ASN A 70 7.07 27.79 13.46
N CYS A 71 7.33 28.33 12.28
CA CYS A 71 6.45 29.22 11.56
C CYS A 71 6.62 29.07 10.04
N HIS A 72 5.52 28.71 9.38
CA HIS A 72 5.49 28.49 7.93
C HIS A 72 4.96 29.71 7.16
N ASN A 73 3.96 30.41 7.70
CA ASN A 73 3.32 31.54 7.02
C ASN A 73 4.05 32.86 7.26
N ALA A 74 4.00 33.77 6.28
CA ALA A 74 4.63 35.09 6.34
C ALA A 74 4.20 35.92 7.57
N GLN A 75 2.92 35.84 7.96
CA GLN A 75 2.41 36.57 9.13
C GLN A 75 2.96 36.03 10.45
N ASP A 76 3.07 34.70 10.55
CA ASP A 76 3.55 34.03 11.75
C ASP A 76 5.06 34.29 11.92
N ILE A 77 5.82 34.32 10.81
CA ILE A 77 7.23 34.71 10.80
C ILE A 77 7.41 36.16 11.29
N ARG A 78 6.59 37.11 10.83
CA ARG A 78 6.62 38.50 11.34
C ARG A 78 6.33 38.58 12.83
N SER A 79 5.33 37.83 13.30
CA SER A 79 5.00 37.78 14.73
C SER A 79 6.12 37.16 15.56
N ALA A 80 6.78 36.12 15.06
CA ALA A 80 7.93 35.50 15.72
C ALA A 80 9.12 36.46 15.81
N ILE A 81 9.41 37.21 14.74
CA ILE A 81 10.45 38.25 14.73
C ILE A 81 10.14 39.31 15.78
N LEU A 82 8.95 39.92 15.74
CA LEU A 82 8.55 40.93 16.72
C LEU A 82 8.57 40.40 18.16
N PHE A 83 8.16 39.16 18.36
CA PHE A 83 8.22 38.50 19.66
C PHE A 83 9.66 38.37 20.16
N SER A 84 10.58 37.96 19.28
CA SER A 84 12.00 37.81 19.62
C SER A 84 12.64 39.14 20.02
N GLU A 85 12.26 40.25 19.39
CA GLU A 85 12.76 41.57 19.74
C GLU A 85 12.27 42.06 21.10
N VAL A 86 10.98 41.87 21.38
CA VAL A 86 10.37 42.28 22.66
C VAL A 86 11.10 41.66 23.85
N PHE A 87 11.53 40.40 23.71
CA PHE A 87 12.23 39.67 24.78
C PHE A 87 13.75 39.56 24.55
N ASN A 88 14.29 40.22 23.51
CA ASN A 88 15.71 40.19 23.13
C ASN A 88 16.29 38.76 22.99
N LEU A 89 15.59 37.90 22.27
CA LEU A 89 15.92 36.47 22.11
C LEU A 89 16.82 36.22 20.90
N ARG A 90 17.64 35.17 20.98
CA ARG A 90 18.35 34.63 19.80
C ARG A 90 17.41 33.70 19.03
N LEU A 91 16.75 34.21 17.99
CA LEU A 91 15.73 33.49 17.21
C LEU A 91 16.35 32.60 16.13
N ILE A 92 15.78 31.40 15.95
CA ILE A 92 15.91 30.55 14.76
C ILE A 92 14.49 30.30 14.24
N ILE A 93 14.27 30.58 12.97
CA ILE A 93 12.99 30.31 12.29
C ILE A 93 13.02 28.87 11.79
N GLU A 94 11.99 28.09 12.11
CA GLU A 94 11.84 26.70 11.67
C GLU A 94 10.59 26.59 10.78
N GLY A 95 10.62 25.76 9.73
CA GLY A 95 9.54 25.66 8.76
C GLY A 95 9.78 26.58 7.56
N GLY A 96 9.62 27.89 7.75
CA GLY A 96 10.09 28.93 6.81
C GLY A 96 9.52 28.86 5.38
N THR A 97 8.36 28.23 5.17
CA THR A 97 7.78 27.94 3.85
C THR A 97 7.50 29.19 3.02
N GLU A 98 6.96 30.24 3.65
CA GLU A 98 6.71 31.55 3.02
C GLU A 98 7.79 32.60 3.34
N ALA A 99 8.99 32.18 3.73
CA ALA A 99 10.08 33.10 4.10
C ALA A 99 10.45 34.07 2.96
N TYR A 100 10.31 33.66 1.71
CA TYR A 100 10.50 34.51 0.52
C TYR A 100 9.62 35.79 0.53
N ASN A 101 8.46 35.78 1.18
CA ASN A 101 7.58 36.96 1.27
C ASN A 101 8.01 37.97 2.34
N VAL A 102 8.95 37.60 3.22
CA VAL A 102 9.36 38.37 4.40
C VAL A 102 10.89 38.52 4.52
N ILE A 103 11.59 38.46 3.40
CA ILE A 103 13.05 38.58 3.29
C ILE A 103 13.58 39.82 4.04
N ASN A 104 12.96 40.99 3.83
CA ASN A 104 13.42 42.24 4.44
C ASN A 104 13.32 42.21 5.98
N GLN A 105 12.27 41.59 6.51
CA GLN A 105 12.08 41.44 7.96
C GLN A 105 13.06 40.44 8.55
N ILE A 106 13.35 39.33 7.84
CA ILE A 106 14.33 38.34 8.27
C ILE A 106 15.75 38.93 8.27
N LYS A 107 16.11 39.71 7.25
CA LYS A 107 17.40 40.44 7.21
C LYS A 107 17.55 41.39 8.39
N TRP A 108 16.47 42.06 8.78
CA TRP A 108 16.49 43.01 9.87
C TRP A 108 16.70 42.34 11.24
N SER A 109 16.14 41.14 11.44
CA SER A 109 16.33 40.38 12.68
C SER A 109 17.61 39.55 12.73
N ASP A 110 18.30 39.40 11.59
CA ASP A 110 19.47 38.51 11.41
C ASP A 110 19.20 37.07 11.88
N ALA A 111 17.94 36.62 11.74
CA ALA A 111 17.52 35.30 12.19
C ALA A 111 17.80 34.23 11.11
N PRO A 112 18.55 33.16 11.41
CA PRO A 112 18.70 32.06 10.47
C PRO A 112 17.38 31.30 10.27
N VAL A 113 17.21 30.76 9.07
CA VAL A 113 15.99 30.06 8.65
C VAL A 113 16.29 28.59 8.37
N VAL A 114 15.63 27.68 9.07
CA VAL A 114 15.59 26.26 8.73
C VAL A 114 14.37 26.05 7.83
N VAL A 115 14.63 25.91 6.54
CA VAL A 115 13.61 25.65 5.52
C VAL A 115 13.32 24.15 5.53
N THR A 116 12.13 23.79 5.99
CA THR A 116 11.66 22.41 5.91
C THR A 116 11.33 22.09 4.46
N GLY A 117 11.85 20.96 3.96
CA GLY A 117 11.64 20.53 2.59
C GLY A 117 10.15 20.51 2.24
N ALA A 118 9.82 21.09 1.09
CA ALA A 118 8.46 21.13 0.58
C ALA A 118 7.97 19.76 0.09
N PHE A 119 8.91 18.87 -0.25
CA PHE A 119 8.67 17.69 -1.05
C PHE A 119 9.31 16.45 -0.40
N GLU A 120 8.51 15.41 -0.22
CA GLU A 120 8.91 14.07 0.20
C GLU A 120 8.63 13.09 -0.96
N PRO A 121 9.65 12.46 -1.55
CA PRO A 121 9.44 11.39 -2.51
C PRO A 121 8.62 10.25 -1.90
N GLY A 122 7.60 9.76 -2.62
CA GLY A 122 6.87 8.55 -2.23
C GLY A 122 5.86 8.66 -1.07
N ARG A 123 5.62 9.86 -0.50
CA ARG A 123 4.60 10.04 0.55
C ARG A 123 3.28 10.57 -0.01
N GLN A 124 2.17 9.93 0.39
CA GLN A 124 0.84 10.50 0.22
C GLN A 124 0.62 11.59 1.28
N TYR A 125 0.62 12.85 0.86
CA TYR A 125 0.25 13.96 1.76
C TYR A 125 -1.21 13.77 2.21
N PRO A 126 -1.50 13.80 3.53
CA PRO A 126 -2.87 13.87 4.00
C PRO A 126 -3.61 15.03 3.34
N LYS A 127 -4.92 14.89 3.11
CA LYS A 127 -5.77 15.94 2.53
C LYS A 127 -5.70 17.24 3.35
N ASP A 128 -4.71 18.09 3.05
CA ASP A 128 -4.70 19.55 3.13
C ASP A 128 -3.34 20.16 2.71
N ASP A 129 -2.21 19.43 2.77
CA ASP A 129 -0.89 20.02 2.49
C ASP A 129 -0.57 20.16 0.99
N THR A 130 -1.07 19.26 0.14
CA THR A 130 -0.98 19.38 -1.33
C THR A 130 -1.73 20.60 -1.87
N ARG A 131 -2.68 21.13 -1.10
CA ARG A 131 -3.44 22.33 -1.46
C ARG A 131 -2.56 23.58 -1.39
N ASP A 132 -1.63 23.67 -0.43
CA ASP A 132 -0.75 24.83 -0.27
C ASP A 132 0.40 24.86 -1.29
N ILE A 133 0.85 23.69 -1.76
CA ILE A 133 1.78 23.57 -2.90
C ILE A 133 1.08 23.96 -4.22
N MET A 134 -0.13 23.44 -4.47
CA MET A 134 -0.93 23.74 -5.67
C MET A 134 -1.47 25.17 -5.74
N LEU A 135 -1.71 25.83 -4.60
CA LEU A 135 -2.13 27.24 -4.51
C LEU A 135 -0.97 28.25 -4.59
N GLY A 136 0.28 27.78 -4.76
CA GLY A 136 1.46 28.65 -4.85
C GLY A 136 1.92 29.26 -3.52
N ARG A 137 1.54 28.67 -2.38
CA ARG A 137 2.07 29.11 -1.06
C ARG A 137 3.48 28.60 -0.81
N VAL A 138 3.80 27.42 -1.32
CA VAL A 138 5.15 26.87 -1.33
C VAL A 138 5.83 27.27 -2.64
N ASN A 139 6.75 28.23 -2.58
CA ASN A 139 7.57 28.60 -3.73
C ASN A 139 8.79 27.66 -3.78
N PRO A 140 8.95 26.81 -4.80
CA PRO A 140 10.10 25.91 -4.91
C PRO A 140 11.45 26.64 -4.94
N ALA A 141 11.45 27.91 -5.36
CA ALA A 141 12.63 28.77 -5.37
C ALA A 141 12.86 29.51 -4.03
N ASN A 142 12.15 29.18 -2.95
CA ASN A 142 12.31 29.85 -1.63
C ASN A 142 13.77 29.83 -1.15
N ALA A 143 14.44 28.67 -1.20
CA ALA A 143 15.85 28.55 -0.81
C ALA A 143 16.77 29.43 -1.66
N LYS A 144 16.54 29.49 -2.97
CA LYS A 144 17.26 30.36 -3.90
C LYS A 144 17.08 31.84 -3.54
N LEU A 145 15.85 32.28 -3.27
CA LEU A 145 15.55 33.67 -2.93
C LEU A 145 16.19 34.08 -1.58
N LEU A 146 16.25 33.16 -0.62
CA LEU A 146 16.97 33.38 0.64
C LEU A 146 18.49 33.48 0.42
N ALA A 147 19.04 32.65 -0.47
CA ALA A 147 20.45 32.69 -0.84
C ALA A 147 20.82 34.01 -1.56
N GLU A 148 20.06 34.42 -2.57
CA GLU A 148 20.23 35.71 -3.27
C GLU A 148 20.10 36.91 -2.32
N ALA A 149 19.26 36.76 -1.29
CA ALA A 149 19.14 37.74 -0.23
C ALA A 149 20.34 37.76 0.74
N GLY A 150 21.22 36.75 0.74
CA GLY A 150 22.30 36.62 1.72
C GLY A 150 21.81 36.26 3.13
N ILE A 151 20.62 35.65 3.24
CA ILE A 151 20.09 35.16 4.52
C ILE A 151 20.70 33.79 4.80
N LYS A 152 21.16 33.57 6.03
CA LYS A 152 21.66 32.25 6.46
C LYS A 152 20.51 31.25 6.55
N PHE A 153 20.54 30.19 5.74
CA PHE A 153 19.51 29.16 5.75
C PHE A 153 20.08 27.74 5.77
N ALA A 154 19.33 26.84 6.41
CA ALA A 154 19.57 25.41 6.40
C ALA A 154 18.39 24.69 5.77
N LEU A 155 18.64 23.55 5.12
CA LEU A 155 17.58 22.67 4.62
C LEU A 155 17.35 21.56 5.65
N SER A 156 16.09 21.19 5.86
CA SER A 156 15.69 20.06 6.69
C SER A 156 14.80 19.11 5.91
N ALA A 157 14.92 17.81 6.20
CA ALA A 157 13.92 16.85 5.75
C ALA A 157 12.54 17.19 6.34
N PRO A 158 11.43 16.81 5.69
CA PRO A 158 10.11 17.23 6.12
C PRO A 158 9.57 16.45 7.32
N THR A 159 10.10 15.25 7.56
CA THR A 159 9.82 14.45 8.76
C THR A 159 11.07 13.72 9.28
N ASP A 160 11.01 13.30 10.55
CA ASP A 160 12.08 12.50 11.17
C ASP A 160 12.28 11.13 10.50
N GLN A 161 11.30 10.66 9.73
CA GLN A 161 11.36 9.38 9.01
C GLN A 161 12.18 9.48 7.72
N THR A 162 12.32 10.68 7.15
CA THR A 162 12.95 10.95 5.84
C THR A 162 14.30 11.66 5.96
N ILE A 163 14.96 11.56 7.13
CA ILE A 163 16.27 12.19 7.38
C ILE A 163 17.32 11.71 6.36
N GLY A 164 17.20 10.48 5.84
CA GLY A 164 18.08 9.95 4.80
C GLY A 164 17.96 10.66 3.44
N ASP A 165 16.85 11.36 3.19
CA ASP A 165 16.55 12.01 1.91
C ASP A 165 17.03 13.48 1.86
N LEU A 166 17.81 13.91 2.84
CA LEU A 166 18.30 15.29 2.94
C LEU A 166 19.13 15.70 1.70
N GLN A 167 19.88 14.77 1.12
CA GLN A 167 20.64 14.98 -0.13
C GLN A 167 19.69 15.21 -1.32
N PHE A 168 18.56 14.51 -1.37
CA PHE A 168 17.52 14.72 -2.38
C PHE A 168 16.86 16.10 -2.23
N VAL A 169 16.52 16.52 -1.00
CA VAL A 169 15.93 17.86 -0.76
C VAL A 169 16.87 18.97 -1.24
N ALA A 170 18.18 18.81 -1.02
CA ALA A 170 19.19 19.72 -1.55
C ALA A 170 19.29 19.67 -3.08
N GLY A 171 19.29 18.47 -3.68
CA GLY A 171 19.27 18.31 -5.14
C GLY A 171 18.03 18.90 -5.81
N TYR A 172 16.86 18.79 -5.16
CA TYR A 172 15.65 19.47 -5.60
C TYR A 172 15.81 20.99 -5.56
N ALA A 173 16.36 21.57 -4.49
CA ALA A 173 16.64 23.01 -4.43
C ALA A 173 17.59 23.47 -5.56
N VAL A 174 18.60 22.66 -5.89
CA VAL A 174 19.49 22.91 -7.05
C VAL A 174 18.71 22.89 -8.36
N SER A 175 17.79 21.95 -8.56
CA SER A 175 16.91 21.91 -9.75
C SER A 175 16.05 23.18 -9.90
N GLN A 176 15.73 23.85 -8.79
CA GLN A 176 14.98 25.11 -8.76
C GLN A 176 15.87 26.36 -8.91
N GLY A 177 17.17 26.17 -9.16
CA GLY A 177 18.13 27.22 -9.47
C GLY A 177 18.96 27.74 -8.29
N LEU A 178 19.01 27.01 -7.16
CA LEU A 178 20.01 27.24 -6.12
C LEU A 178 21.39 26.75 -6.60
N LEU A 179 22.46 27.45 -6.22
CA LEU A 179 23.81 27.00 -6.59
C LEU A 179 24.17 25.71 -5.82
N PRO A 180 24.81 24.71 -6.46
CA PRO A 180 25.22 23.47 -5.78
C PRO A 180 26.06 23.71 -4.53
N GLU A 181 26.97 24.68 -4.54
CA GLU A 181 27.78 25.02 -3.38
C GLU A 181 26.93 25.53 -2.19
N GLU A 182 25.93 26.37 -2.46
CA GLU A 182 25.01 26.88 -1.44
C GLU A 182 24.11 25.77 -0.89
N ALA A 183 23.65 24.86 -1.76
CA ALA A 183 22.88 23.69 -1.36
C ALA A 183 23.69 22.77 -0.45
N LEU A 184 24.96 22.52 -0.79
CA LEU A 184 25.87 21.72 0.04
C LEU A 184 26.09 22.37 1.40
N ARG A 185 26.35 23.68 1.44
CA ARG A 185 26.49 24.41 2.70
C ARG A 185 25.22 24.35 3.55
N ALA A 186 24.04 24.44 2.93
CA ALA A 186 22.75 24.43 3.60
C ALA A 186 22.41 23.09 4.30
N ILE A 187 23.06 21.99 3.91
CA ILE A 187 22.93 20.67 4.58
C ILE A 187 24.17 20.27 5.41
N THR A 188 25.23 21.08 5.42
CA THR A 188 26.50 20.79 6.12
C THR A 188 26.89 21.90 7.10
N ILE A 189 27.72 22.87 6.67
CA ILE A 189 28.32 23.88 7.55
C ILE A 189 27.29 24.86 8.11
N THR A 190 26.27 25.24 7.33
CA THR A 190 25.29 26.23 7.77
C THR A 190 24.44 25.71 8.95
N PRO A 191 23.88 24.48 8.93
CA PRO A 191 23.30 23.87 10.13
C PRO A 191 24.26 23.82 11.33
N ALA A 192 25.53 23.47 11.10
CA ALA A 192 26.52 23.41 12.18
C ALA A 192 26.79 24.79 12.81
N GLU A 193 26.81 25.87 12.00
CA GLU A 193 26.92 27.24 12.48
C GLU A 193 25.67 27.70 13.25
N ILE A 194 24.47 27.35 12.77
CA ILE A 194 23.19 27.65 13.43
C ILE A 194 23.14 27.01 14.82
N LEU A 195 23.60 25.75 14.92
CA LEU A 195 23.65 24.98 16.16
C LEU A 195 24.85 25.30 17.06
N GLY A 196 25.85 26.02 16.56
CA GLY A 196 27.05 26.39 17.31
C GLY A 196 28.07 25.25 17.47
N ILE A 197 28.09 24.30 16.54
CA ILE A 197 29.01 23.13 16.51
C ILE A 197 29.92 23.12 15.28
N ALA A 198 30.02 24.24 14.54
CA ALA A 198 30.83 24.37 13.33
C ALA A 198 32.34 24.12 13.54
N GLU A 199 32.85 24.28 14.77
CA GLU A 199 34.23 23.94 15.14
C GLU A 199 34.50 22.43 15.12
N ARG A 200 33.44 21.62 15.23
CA ARG A 200 33.52 20.16 15.27
C ARG A 200 33.22 19.51 13.93
N THR A 201 32.15 19.95 13.24
CA THR A 201 31.66 19.26 12.03
C THR A 201 31.07 20.24 11.01
N GLY A 202 30.75 19.75 9.82
CA GLY A 202 30.09 20.50 8.75
C GLY A 202 31.02 21.03 7.64
N SER A 203 32.34 20.96 7.79
CA SER A 203 33.29 21.19 6.69
C SER A 203 34.52 20.28 6.82
N ILE A 204 35.24 20.10 5.70
CA ILE A 204 36.45 19.28 5.65
C ILE A 204 37.67 20.20 5.88
N GLU A 205 38.04 20.37 7.16
CA GLU A 205 39.15 21.24 7.59
C GLU A 205 40.00 20.54 8.67
N LYS A 206 41.27 20.97 8.77
CA LYS A 206 42.20 20.43 9.77
C LYS A 206 41.69 20.73 11.19
N GLY A 207 41.50 19.68 11.99
CA GLY A 207 41.11 19.78 13.40
C GLY A 207 39.63 19.50 13.68
N LYS A 208 38.82 19.26 12.65
CA LYS A 208 37.41 18.84 12.77
C LYS A 208 37.25 17.32 12.87
N ASP A 209 36.08 16.88 13.31
CA ASP A 209 35.67 15.48 13.43
C ASP A 209 35.73 14.82 12.03
N ALA A 210 36.29 13.63 11.95
CA ALA A 210 36.55 12.93 10.68
C ALA A 210 35.30 12.21 10.15
N ASP A 211 34.22 12.97 10.00
CA ASP A 211 32.93 12.53 9.47
C ASP A 211 32.89 12.81 7.96
N LEU A 212 32.97 11.76 7.15
CA LEU A 212 33.12 11.89 5.69
C LEU A 212 32.11 10.99 4.97
N VAL A 213 31.53 11.50 3.89
CA VAL A 213 30.68 10.74 2.97
C VAL A 213 31.38 10.70 1.61
N ILE A 214 31.58 9.51 1.08
CA ILE A 214 32.14 9.27 -0.26
C ILE A 214 30.99 8.89 -1.17
N LEU A 215 30.86 9.57 -2.30
CA LEU A 215 29.78 9.38 -3.28
C LEU A 215 30.34 8.82 -4.59
N THR A 216 29.51 8.09 -5.34
CA THR A 216 29.89 7.54 -6.66
C THR A 216 29.97 8.60 -7.76
N SER A 217 29.28 9.72 -7.61
CA SER A 217 29.27 10.86 -8.54
C SER A 217 29.03 12.18 -7.78
N GLU A 218 28.74 13.26 -8.51
CA GLU A 218 28.49 14.60 -7.95
C GLU A 218 27.36 14.58 -6.89
N PRO A 219 27.47 15.36 -5.79
CA PRO A 219 26.56 15.25 -4.64
C PRO A 219 25.06 15.42 -4.89
N PHE A 220 24.66 16.03 -6.01
CA PHE A 220 23.25 16.27 -6.34
C PHE A 220 22.83 15.65 -7.67
N ASP A 221 23.65 14.75 -8.23
CA ASP A 221 23.24 13.91 -9.34
C ASP A 221 22.19 12.90 -8.84
N VAL A 222 21.15 12.66 -9.63
CA VAL A 222 20.07 11.71 -9.31
C VAL A 222 20.62 10.28 -9.23
N GLN A 223 21.74 10.01 -9.89
CA GLN A 223 22.45 8.72 -9.85
C GLN A 223 23.52 8.64 -8.74
N ALA A 224 23.71 9.69 -7.94
CA ALA A 224 24.71 9.69 -6.87
C ALA A 224 24.27 8.81 -5.71
N VAL A 225 25.05 7.78 -5.42
CA VAL A 225 24.83 6.89 -4.29
C VAL A 225 26.01 7.01 -3.34
N VAL A 226 25.75 6.83 -2.05
CA VAL A 226 26.81 6.76 -1.03
C VAL A 226 27.64 5.50 -1.24
N ASP A 227 28.93 5.66 -1.53
CA ASP A 227 29.91 4.57 -1.59
C ASP A 227 30.37 4.20 -0.18
N LYS A 228 30.78 5.19 0.62
CA LYS A 228 31.24 4.97 2.01
C LYS A 228 30.83 6.09 2.92
N THR A 229 30.56 5.74 4.17
CA THR A 229 30.39 6.72 5.26
C THR A 229 31.39 6.43 6.34
N LEU A 230 32.09 7.47 6.78
CA LEU A 230 33.01 7.47 7.90
C LEU A 230 32.44 8.34 9.01
N ILE A 231 32.51 7.85 10.24
CA ILE A 231 32.20 8.62 11.46
C ILE A 231 33.40 8.49 12.39
N ASP A 232 33.90 9.61 12.90
CA ASP A 232 35.13 9.67 13.72
C ASP A 232 36.33 8.94 13.05
N GLY A 233 36.42 9.01 11.72
CA GLY A 233 37.48 8.37 10.93
C GLY A 233 37.34 6.84 10.78
N LYS A 234 36.26 6.24 11.28
CA LYS A 234 35.96 4.81 11.10
C LYS A 234 34.94 4.64 9.99
N VAL A 235 35.22 3.74 9.06
CA VAL A 235 34.25 3.35 8.04
C VAL A 235 33.09 2.62 8.73
N VAL A 236 31.91 3.24 8.72
CA VAL A 236 30.68 2.68 9.29
C VAL A 236 29.76 2.10 8.22
N TYR A 237 29.97 2.48 6.97
CA TYR A 237 29.23 1.98 5.81
C TYR A 237 30.15 1.84 4.59
N THR A 238 29.98 0.78 3.82
CA THR A 238 30.64 0.56 2.54
C THR A 238 29.68 -0.16 1.60
N ARG A 239 29.51 0.38 0.41
CA ARG A 239 28.76 -0.24 -0.69
C ARG A 239 29.54 -1.46 -1.20
N SER A 240 28.91 -2.63 -1.22
CA SER A 240 29.45 -3.84 -1.86
C SER A 240 29.03 -3.86 -3.33
N GLU A 241 30.00 -3.99 -4.23
CA GLU A 241 29.90 -3.88 -5.69
C GLU A 241 29.08 -5.00 -6.35
N ALA A 242 28.20 -4.65 -7.29
CA ALA A 242 28.21 -5.07 -8.69
C ALA A 242 27.18 -4.20 -9.48
N GLU A 243 27.43 -4.06 -10.80
CA GLU A 243 26.65 -3.47 -11.93
C GLU A 243 27.40 -3.85 -13.22
N PRO A 244 26.75 -4.15 -14.38
CA PRO A 244 26.03 -3.13 -15.18
C PRO A 244 24.83 -3.59 -16.09
N GLU A 245 24.36 -2.63 -16.90
CA GLU A 245 23.11 -2.43 -17.67
C GLU A 245 22.72 -3.28 -18.93
N LYS A 246 21.39 -3.31 -19.20
CA LYS A 246 20.55 -3.25 -20.46
C LYS A 246 20.65 -4.29 -21.61
N GLU A 247 19.50 -4.89 -22.00
CA GLU A 247 18.64 -4.56 -23.18
C GLU A 247 17.54 -5.62 -23.45
N HIS A 248 16.37 -5.17 -23.94
CA HIS A 248 15.20 -5.98 -24.33
C HIS A 248 15.42 -6.79 -25.63
N ALA A 249 14.93 -8.04 -25.66
CA ALA A 249 14.53 -8.69 -26.92
C ALA A 249 13.47 -9.79 -26.72
N GLU A 250 12.26 -9.58 -27.25
CA GLU A 250 11.27 -10.64 -27.49
C GLU A 250 11.66 -11.49 -28.72
N LYS A 251 11.62 -12.82 -28.56
CA LYS A 251 11.17 -13.78 -29.57
C LYS A 251 10.84 -15.11 -28.90
N ALA A 252 9.69 -15.68 -29.25
CA ALA A 252 9.20 -16.97 -28.77
C ALA A 252 10.21 -18.10 -29.05
N SER A 253 11.06 -18.35 -28.06
CA SER A 253 11.95 -19.48 -27.95
C SER A 253 11.46 -20.33 -26.79
N ILE A 254 11.69 -21.64 -26.86
CA ILE A 254 11.45 -22.51 -25.71
C ILE A 254 12.41 -22.03 -24.61
N THR A 255 11.96 -21.76 -23.39
CA THR A 255 12.86 -21.34 -22.30
C THR A 255 13.07 -22.51 -21.36
N ALA A 256 14.32 -22.87 -21.09
CA ALA A 256 14.69 -23.92 -20.16
C ALA A 256 15.38 -23.32 -18.94
N ILE A 257 14.79 -23.45 -17.76
CA ILE A 257 15.36 -22.97 -16.50
C ILE A 257 15.97 -24.15 -15.76
N ARG A 258 17.29 -24.13 -15.57
CA ARG A 258 18.01 -25.10 -14.74
C ARG A 258 18.17 -24.52 -13.35
N ALA A 259 17.42 -25.02 -12.38
CA ALA A 259 17.34 -24.46 -11.03
C ALA A 259 17.99 -25.38 -10.00
N GLY A 260 18.74 -24.81 -9.06
CA GLY A 260 19.28 -25.57 -7.92
C GLY A 260 18.18 -26.12 -7.02
N LYS A 261 17.11 -25.33 -6.82
CA LYS A 261 15.93 -25.74 -6.04
C LYS A 261 14.67 -25.18 -6.68
N ILE A 262 13.63 -26.00 -6.79
CA ILE A 262 12.29 -25.59 -7.25
C ILE A 262 11.30 -25.87 -6.14
N LEU A 263 10.63 -24.83 -5.66
CA LEU A 263 9.53 -24.93 -4.69
C LEU A 263 8.20 -24.88 -5.44
N THR A 264 7.55 -26.03 -5.61
CA THR A 264 6.38 -26.13 -6.49
C THR A 264 5.08 -25.59 -5.87
N ALA A 265 5.00 -25.42 -4.55
CA ALA A 265 3.79 -25.15 -3.74
C ALA A 265 2.73 -26.27 -3.72
N SER A 266 2.76 -27.22 -4.67
CA SER A 266 1.80 -28.33 -4.78
C SER A 266 2.40 -29.70 -4.42
N ARG A 267 3.53 -30.05 -5.05
CA ARG A 267 4.17 -31.38 -5.00
C ARG A 267 5.46 -31.41 -4.16
N GLY A 268 5.75 -30.33 -3.45
CA GLY A 268 6.93 -30.17 -2.60
C GLY A 268 8.13 -29.57 -3.32
N THR A 269 9.33 -29.87 -2.82
CA THR A 269 10.60 -29.32 -3.33
C THR A 269 11.27 -30.29 -4.30
N ILE A 270 11.79 -29.77 -5.41
CA ILE A 270 12.62 -30.52 -6.37
C ILE A 270 14.03 -29.91 -6.33
N SER A 271 15.03 -30.71 -5.97
CA SER A 271 16.45 -30.32 -6.03
C SER A 271 17.01 -30.61 -7.42
N ASP A 272 17.88 -29.72 -7.90
CA ASP A 272 18.52 -29.77 -9.23
C ASP A 272 17.49 -30.03 -10.32
N GLY A 273 16.51 -29.13 -10.44
CA GLY A 273 15.36 -29.31 -11.31
C GLY A 273 15.46 -28.59 -12.66
N LEU A 274 14.66 -29.04 -13.62
CA LEU A 274 14.48 -28.38 -14.91
C LEU A 274 13.03 -27.97 -15.09
N ILE A 275 12.82 -26.72 -15.49
CA ILE A 275 11.52 -26.20 -15.94
C ILE A 275 11.62 -25.89 -17.44
N LEU A 276 10.67 -26.39 -18.23
CA LEU A 276 10.54 -26.04 -19.65
C LEU A 276 9.29 -25.20 -19.87
N ILE A 277 9.47 -24.03 -20.46
CA ILE A 277 8.42 -23.08 -20.81
C ILE A 277 8.31 -23.03 -22.33
N LYS A 278 7.07 -23.10 -22.84
CA LYS A 278 6.79 -22.89 -24.26
C LYS A 278 5.65 -21.91 -24.41
N GLY A 279 5.96 -20.72 -24.95
CA GLY A 279 5.01 -19.62 -24.96
C GLY A 279 4.75 -19.16 -23.53
N ASP A 280 3.49 -19.23 -23.11
CA ASP A 280 2.98 -18.77 -21.81
C ASP A 280 2.83 -19.89 -20.77
N LYS A 281 3.10 -21.15 -21.13
CA LYS A 281 2.80 -22.33 -20.30
C LYS A 281 4.02 -23.14 -19.90
N ILE A 282 3.95 -23.72 -18.71
CA ILE A 282 4.89 -24.72 -18.21
C ILE A 282 4.59 -26.06 -18.89
N THR A 283 5.53 -26.56 -19.67
CA THR A 283 5.41 -27.83 -20.39
C THR A 283 6.04 -29.00 -19.65
N TYR A 284 6.98 -28.72 -18.75
CA TYR A 284 7.65 -29.73 -17.96
C TYR A 284 8.22 -29.14 -16.68
N VAL A 285 8.10 -29.88 -15.58
CA VAL A 285 8.81 -29.62 -14.33
C VAL A 285 9.24 -30.95 -13.73
N GLY A 286 10.52 -31.09 -13.42
CA GLY A 286 11.04 -32.34 -12.87
C GLY A 286 12.55 -32.36 -12.75
N LYS A 287 13.08 -33.59 -12.62
CA LYS A 287 14.53 -33.82 -12.65
C LYS A 287 15.13 -33.41 -14.00
N PRO A 288 16.45 -33.18 -14.06
CA PRO A 288 17.11 -32.76 -15.30
C PRO A 288 16.88 -33.81 -16.40
N LYS A 289 16.56 -33.33 -17.59
CA LYS A 289 16.45 -34.12 -18.83
C LYS A 289 17.09 -33.33 -19.96
N ASP A 290 17.24 -33.96 -21.12
CA ASP A 290 17.79 -33.31 -22.30
C ASP A 290 16.96 -32.06 -22.67
N VAL A 291 17.67 -30.94 -22.80
CA VAL A 291 17.08 -29.65 -23.17
C VAL A 291 17.01 -29.58 -24.70
N PRO A 292 15.86 -29.20 -25.30
CA PRO A 292 15.76 -29.03 -26.75
C PRO A 292 16.81 -28.04 -27.28
N GLU A 293 17.45 -28.34 -28.41
CA GLU A 293 18.53 -27.50 -28.99
C GLU A 293 18.10 -26.05 -29.31
N GLN A 294 16.80 -25.81 -29.49
CA GLN A 294 16.22 -24.50 -29.79
C GLN A 294 15.82 -23.70 -28.54
N ALA A 295 16.18 -24.18 -27.35
CA ALA A 295 15.77 -23.56 -26.10
C ALA A 295 16.78 -22.53 -25.57
N THR A 296 16.28 -21.37 -25.16
CA THR A 296 17.04 -20.38 -24.38
C THR A 296 17.23 -20.93 -22.97
N VAL A 297 18.47 -21.13 -22.56
CA VAL A 297 18.79 -21.71 -21.25
C VAL A 297 19.03 -20.59 -20.24
N ILE A 298 18.25 -20.57 -19.17
CA ILE A 298 18.49 -19.74 -17.98
C ILE A 298 19.16 -20.64 -16.95
N ASP A 299 20.43 -20.34 -16.65
CA ASP A 299 21.17 -21.03 -15.59
C ASP A 299 20.89 -20.38 -14.24
N ALA A 300 20.20 -21.12 -13.38
CA ALA A 300 19.79 -20.75 -12.04
C ALA A 300 20.23 -21.86 -11.05
N ALA A 301 21.35 -22.54 -11.33
CA ALA A 301 21.83 -23.69 -10.55
C ALA A 301 22.12 -23.37 -9.07
N ASN A 302 22.44 -22.12 -8.74
CA ASN A 302 22.65 -21.67 -7.37
C ASN A 302 21.43 -20.93 -6.78
N SER A 303 20.33 -20.86 -7.53
CA SER A 303 19.14 -20.07 -7.21
C SER A 303 17.96 -20.97 -6.87
N VAL A 304 16.98 -20.39 -6.18
CA VAL A 304 15.71 -21.03 -5.82
C VAL A 304 14.60 -20.48 -6.71
N VAL A 305 13.85 -21.35 -7.38
CA VAL A 305 12.72 -20.95 -8.22
C VAL A 305 11.40 -21.25 -7.51
N ILE A 306 10.53 -20.23 -7.43
CA ILE A 306 9.20 -20.29 -6.81
C ILE A 306 8.13 -19.84 -7.82
N PRO A 307 6.84 -20.22 -7.66
CA PRO A 307 5.78 -19.62 -8.45
C PRO A 307 5.61 -18.15 -8.07
N GLY A 308 5.08 -17.35 -8.99
CA GLY A 308 4.72 -15.97 -8.73
C GLY A 308 3.78 -15.82 -7.53
N LEU A 309 4.07 -14.85 -6.67
CA LEU A 309 3.27 -14.61 -5.46
C LEU A 309 1.95 -13.92 -5.82
N ILE A 310 0.90 -14.25 -5.07
CA ILE A 310 -0.47 -13.76 -5.29
C ILE A 310 -0.95 -13.00 -4.05
N ASP A 311 -1.22 -11.70 -4.21
CA ASP A 311 -1.92 -10.92 -3.17
C ASP A 311 -3.44 -11.06 -3.34
N ILE A 312 -4.11 -11.72 -2.39
CA ILE A 312 -5.56 -11.95 -2.44
C ILE A 312 -6.38 -10.70 -2.10
N HIS A 313 -5.78 -9.59 -1.66
CA HIS A 313 -6.51 -8.34 -1.46
C HIS A 313 -5.60 -7.11 -1.56
N SER A 314 -5.74 -6.36 -2.66
CA SER A 314 -4.99 -5.14 -2.92
C SER A 314 -5.85 -4.04 -3.55
N HIS A 315 -5.40 -2.79 -3.40
CA HIS A 315 -5.95 -1.60 -4.04
C HIS A 315 -4.97 -0.99 -5.07
N LEU A 316 -3.89 -1.72 -5.39
CA LEU A 316 -2.83 -1.30 -6.31
C LEU A 316 -3.38 -0.88 -7.68
N GLY A 317 -2.97 0.29 -8.18
CA GLY A 317 -3.40 0.80 -9.48
C GLY A 317 -4.84 1.35 -9.56
N LEU A 318 -5.64 1.26 -8.48
CA LEU A 318 -6.94 1.96 -8.38
C LEU A 318 -6.78 3.44 -8.01
N HIS A 319 -5.63 3.77 -7.44
CA HIS A 319 -5.15 5.12 -7.22
C HIS A 319 -3.86 5.27 -8.03
N TRP A 320 -3.84 6.23 -8.94
CA TRP A 320 -2.76 6.42 -9.90
C TRP A 320 -1.54 7.02 -9.18
N GLU A 321 -0.39 6.34 -9.16
CA GLU A 321 0.81 6.84 -8.45
C GLU A 321 1.35 8.15 -9.06
N SER A 322 1.19 8.35 -10.38
CA SER A 322 1.57 9.57 -11.12
C SER A 322 0.53 10.71 -11.08
N GLU A 323 -0.63 10.40 -10.54
CA GLU A 323 -1.82 11.22 -10.42
C GLU A 323 -2.02 12.11 -9.18
N PRO A 324 -2.24 13.44 -9.22
CA PRO A 324 -2.71 14.18 -8.04
C PRO A 324 -4.21 13.93 -7.84
N VAL A 325 -4.60 12.81 -7.23
CA VAL A 325 -5.98 12.33 -7.37
C VAL A 325 -6.95 12.99 -6.38
N ARG A 326 -7.82 13.88 -6.90
CA ARG A 326 -9.11 14.24 -6.28
C ARG A 326 -10.29 13.41 -6.79
N MET A 327 -10.06 12.44 -7.67
CA MET A 327 -11.04 11.45 -8.08
C MET A 327 -10.85 10.17 -7.25
N ASN A 328 -11.80 9.80 -6.41
CA ASN A 328 -11.81 8.43 -5.89
C ASN A 328 -12.67 7.60 -6.86
N PRO A 329 -12.10 6.97 -7.93
CA PRO A 329 -12.89 6.14 -8.82
C PRO A 329 -13.45 4.90 -8.10
N ALA A 330 -12.93 4.58 -6.90
CA ALA A 330 -13.30 3.42 -6.10
C ALA A 330 -13.92 3.75 -4.74
N SER A 331 -14.32 5.00 -4.43
CA SER A 331 -15.07 5.28 -3.20
C SER A 331 -16.55 5.04 -3.43
N PRO A 332 -17.18 4.16 -2.66
CA PRO A 332 -18.63 4.14 -2.52
C PRO A 332 -19.14 5.31 -1.64
N THR A 333 -18.37 6.40 -1.44
CA THR A 333 -18.81 7.53 -0.58
C THR A 333 -19.88 8.42 -1.22
N SER A 334 -20.22 8.24 -2.50
CA SER A 334 -21.51 8.67 -3.02
C SER A 334 -22.49 7.49 -2.88
N GLY A 335 -23.27 7.51 -1.79
CA GLY A 335 -23.98 6.34 -1.29
C GLY A 335 -24.99 5.66 -2.23
N SER A 336 -25.45 4.51 -1.75
CA SER A 336 -26.55 3.68 -2.24
C SER A 336 -26.17 2.57 -3.26
N GLY A 337 -25.91 1.37 -2.73
CA GLY A 337 -26.58 0.13 -3.18
C GLY A 337 -26.44 -0.35 -4.63
N GLY A 338 -25.40 0.03 -5.37
CA GLY A 338 -25.19 -0.42 -6.75
C GLY A 338 -24.03 -1.40 -6.89
N VAL A 339 -24.31 -2.64 -7.29
CA VAL A 339 -23.31 -3.64 -7.69
C VAL A 339 -23.23 -3.60 -9.22
N ASN A 340 -22.79 -2.49 -9.78
CA ASN A 340 -22.80 -2.35 -11.23
C ASN A 340 -21.89 -3.40 -11.89
N LEU A 341 -22.30 -3.91 -13.05
CA LEU A 341 -21.51 -4.82 -13.92
C LEU A 341 -20.21 -4.19 -14.47
N VAL A 342 -19.84 -2.98 -14.05
CA VAL A 342 -18.61 -2.34 -14.51
C VAL A 342 -17.46 -2.93 -13.74
N SER A 343 -16.61 -3.70 -14.44
CA SER A 343 -15.47 -4.32 -13.80
C SER A 343 -14.49 -3.28 -13.25
N ILE A 344 -14.04 -3.49 -12.01
CA ILE A 344 -12.98 -2.70 -11.37
C ILE A 344 -11.66 -2.68 -12.17
N SER A 345 -11.41 -3.70 -13.01
CA SER A 345 -10.24 -3.69 -13.90
C SER A 345 -10.25 -2.51 -14.87
N ASN A 346 -11.40 -1.93 -15.20
CA ASN A 346 -11.45 -0.74 -16.07
C ASN A 346 -10.92 0.53 -15.39
N ALA A 347 -10.66 0.50 -14.07
CA ALA A 347 -10.15 1.64 -13.31
C ALA A 347 -8.62 1.72 -13.28
N ILE A 348 -7.90 0.72 -13.80
CA ILE A 348 -6.43 0.67 -13.74
C ILE A 348 -5.77 1.12 -15.05
N LYS A 349 -4.57 1.68 -14.92
CA LYS A 349 -3.69 2.00 -16.04
C LYS A 349 -2.69 0.86 -16.25
N PRO A 350 -2.62 0.22 -17.43
CA PRO A 350 -1.57 -0.74 -17.75
C PRO A 350 -0.17 -0.12 -17.64
N ASN A 351 0.83 -0.92 -17.26
CA ASN A 351 2.22 -0.49 -17.09
C ASN A 351 2.42 0.69 -16.11
N ASP A 352 1.63 0.75 -15.03
CA ASP A 352 1.86 1.66 -13.91
C ASP A 352 3.23 1.39 -13.25
N GLU A 353 3.88 2.43 -12.71
CA GLU A 353 5.19 2.32 -12.04
C GLU A 353 5.08 1.41 -10.81
N GLY A 354 4.00 1.54 -10.04
CA GLY A 354 3.74 0.70 -8.87
C GLY A 354 3.60 -0.80 -9.21
N PHE A 355 3.21 -1.15 -10.43
CA PHE A 355 3.22 -2.56 -10.87
C PHE A 355 4.64 -3.10 -11.03
N ARG A 356 5.57 -2.27 -11.51
CA ARG A 356 6.98 -2.66 -11.65
C ARG A 356 7.65 -2.82 -10.29
N ASP A 357 7.35 -1.93 -9.34
CA ASP A 357 7.88 -2.03 -7.99
C ASP A 357 7.38 -3.26 -7.24
N VAL A 358 6.10 -3.60 -7.44
CA VAL A 358 5.54 -4.82 -6.88
C VAL A 358 6.11 -6.07 -7.56
N LEU A 359 6.34 -6.05 -8.88
CA LEU A 359 7.03 -7.15 -9.58
C LEU A 359 8.43 -7.39 -9.02
N ARG A 360 9.20 -6.34 -8.65
CA ARG A 360 10.53 -6.48 -8.03
C ARG A 360 10.53 -7.30 -6.73
N SER A 361 9.39 -7.41 -6.05
CA SER A 361 9.23 -8.20 -4.83
C SER A 361 8.86 -9.67 -5.08
N GLY A 362 8.63 -10.07 -6.34
CA GLY A 362 8.17 -11.41 -6.72
C GLY A 362 6.66 -11.61 -6.72
N VAL A 363 5.87 -10.56 -6.50
CA VAL A 363 4.40 -10.59 -6.65
C VAL A 363 4.05 -10.40 -8.12
N THR A 364 3.38 -11.38 -8.71
CA THR A 364 3.02 -11.39 -10.14
C THR A 364 1.55 -11.11 -10.38
N SER A 365 0.69 -11.45 -9.41
CA SER A 365 -0.76 -11.37 -9.53
C SER A 365 -1.40 -10.74 -8.29
N VAL A 366 -2.43 -9.92 -8.49
CA VAL A 366 -3.15 -9.24 -7.40
C VAL A 366 -4.66 -9.29 -7.62
N LEU A 367 -5.42 -9.54 -6.55
CA LEU A 367 -6.86 -9.35 -6.55
C LEU A 367 -7.16 -7.87 -6.26
N LEU A 368 -7.54 -7.15 -7.30
CA LEU A 368 -8.04 -5.79 -7.20
C LEU A 368 -9.45 -5.81 -6.65
N ALA A 369 -9.63 -5.16 -5.50
CA ALA A 369 -10.93 -5.04 -4.87
C ALA A 369 -11.21 -3.58 -4.48
N PRO A 370 -12.47 -3.14 -4.51
CA PRO A 370 -12.83 -1.79 -4.07
C PRO A 370 -12.47 -1.56 -2.60
N GLU A 371 -12.33 -0.30 -2.18
CA GLU A 371 -12.21 0.04 -0.76
C GLU A 371 -13.49 -0.34 0.02
N THR A 372 -13.40 -0.40 1.34
CA THR A 372 -14.56 -0.64 2.19
C THR A 372 -15.46 0.60 2.24
N GLY A 373 -16.58 0.57 1.52
CA GLY A 373 -17.63 1.59 1.63
C GLY A 373 -19.02 0.96 1.48
N GLY A 374 -19.83 1.01 2.53
CA GLY A 374 -21.15 0.37 2.56
C GLY A 374 -21.11 -1.16 2.66
N LEU A 375 -22.29 -1.79 2.62
CA LEU A 375 -22.44 -3.25 2.79
C LEU A 375 -21.87 -4.03 1.59
N VAL A 376 -22.05 -3.53 0.37
CA VAL A 376 -21.48 -4.13 -0.84
C VAL A 376 -20.49 -3.15 -1.44
N GLY A 377 -19.22 -3.55 -1.49
CA GLY A 377 -18.14 -2.72 -2.02
C GLY A 377 -18.05 -2.75 -3.55
N GLY A 378 -18.49 -3.84 -4.19
CA GLY A 378 -18.47 -4.02 -5.64
C GLY A 378 -17.78 -5.31 -6.08
N ASN A 379 -17.51 -5.43 -7.38
CA ASN A 379 -16.81 -6.60 -7.93
C ASN A 379 -15.29 -6.48 -7.75
N ALA A 380 -14.62 -7.62 -7.61
CA ALA A 380 -13.17 -7.73 -7.55
C ALA A 380 -12.65 -8.51 -8.77
N ALA A 381 -11.50 -8.08 -9.30
CA ALA A 381 -10.88 -8.67 -10.49
C ALA A 381 -9.46 -9.14 -10.16
N LEU A 382 -9.11 -10.35 -10.59
CA LEU A 382 -7.75 -10.88 -10.46
C LEU A 382 -6.96 -10.55 -11.73
N ILE A 383 -5.83 -9.86 -11.56
CA ILE A 383 -4.98 -9.43 -12.67
C ILE A 383 -3.53 -9.90 -12.46
N LYS A 384 -2.79 -10.05 -13.56
CA LYS A 384 -1.33 -10.08 -13.59
C LYS A 384 -0.80 -8.66 -13.74
N LEU A 385 0.37 -8.38 -13.17
CA LEU A 385 0.97 -7.04 -13.16
C LEU A 385 1.71 -6.66 -14.45
N THR A 386 1.58 -7.48 -15.51
CA THR A 386 2.19 -7.23 -16.83
C THR A 386 1.13 -7.24 -17.92
N GLY A 387 1.27 -6.36 -18.90
CA GLY A 387 0.46 -6.33 -20.11
C GLY A 387 0.32 -4.92 -20.69
N ASP A 388 0.29 -4.83 -22.02
CA ASP A 388 0.11 -3.56 -22.73
C ASP A 388 -1.32 -3.03 -22.64
N ARG A 389 -2.29 -3.92 -22.48
CA ARG A 389 -3.71 -3.60 -22.34
C ARG A 389 -4.25 -4.26 -21.09
N THR A 390 -5.18 -3.59 -20.43
CA THR A 390 -5.90 -4.11 -19.25
C THR A 390 -6.50 -5.49 -19.49
N LYS A 391 -7.00 -5.76 -20.71
CA LYS A 391 -7.59 -7.06 -21.06
C LYS A 391 -6.58 -8.22 -21.00
N ASP A 392 -5.33 -7.96 -21.34
CA ASP A 392 -4.27 -8.96 -21.38
C ASP A 392 -3.75 -9.26 -19.97
N MET A 393 -3.95 -8.32 -19.05
CA MET A 393 -3.63 -8.47 -17.62
C MET A 393 -4.67 -9.32 -16.87
N ILE A 394 -5.91 -9.42 -17.34
CA ILE A 394 -7.00 -10.06 -16.58
C ILE A 394 -6.84 -11.59 -16.57
N VAL A 395 -6.70 -12.14 -15.37
CA VAL A 395 -6.81 -13.60 -15.13
C VAL A 395 -8.26 -14.00 -14.98
N LYS A 396 -9.01 -13.24 -14.16
CA LYS A 396 -10.44 -13.46 -13.89
C LYS A 396 -11.11 -12.12 -13.58
N GLU A 397 -11.97 -11.66 -14.48
CA GLU A 397 -12.61 -10.33 -14.41
C GLU A 397 -13.58 -10.19 -13.22
N TYR A 398 -14.37 -11.23 -12.94
CA TYR A 398 -15.26 -11.31 -11.79
C TYR A 398 -14.76 -12.43 -10.87
N ALA A 399 -13.68 -12.12 -10.15
CA ALA A 399 -13.01 -13.07 -9.28
C ALA A 399 -13.69 -13.21 -7.92
N ALA A 400 -14.28 -12.14 -7.39
CA ALA A 400 -15.09 -12.17 -6.17
C ALA A 400 -16.07 -10.97 -6.11
N VAL A 401 -17.05 -11.04 -5.22
CA VAL A 401 -17.89 -9.89 -4.87
C VAL A 401 -17.57 -9.46 -3.44
N LYS A 402 -17.16 -8.20 -3.26
CA LYS A 402 -16.74 -7.67 -1.96
C LYS A 402 -17.95 -7.21 -1.14
N PHE A 403 -18.04 -7.69 0.09
CA PHE A 403 -18.97 -7.22 1.12
C PHE A 403 -18.19 -6.69 2.32
N SER A 404 -18.79 -5.77 3.09
CA SER A 404 -18.19 -5.27 4.33
C SER A 404 -19.21 -5.29 5.46
N MET A 405 -18.85 -5.90 6.57
CA MET A 405 -19.56 -5.76 7.84
C MET A 405 -18.90 -4.60 8.58
N LEU A 406 -19.53 -3.42 8.63
CA LEU A 406 -18.89 -2.22 9.21
C LEU A 406 -18.96 -2.26 10.75
N GLU A 407 -17.97 -1.67 11.41
CA GLU A 407 -17.83 -1.59 12.87
C GLU A 407 -18.89 -0.71 13.58
N SER A 408 -19.82 -0.12 12.82
CA SER A 408 -20.80 0.86 13.31
C SER A 408 -21.92 0.25 14.18
N SER A 409 -22.59 1.10 14.97
CA SER A 409 -23.71 0.77 15.85
C SER A 409 -24.95 0.19 15.16
N ALA A 410 -25.00 0.16 13.82
CA ALA A 410 -26.11 -0.33 13.01
C ALA A 410 -25.98 -1.81 12.57
N LYS A 411 -25.33 -2.66 13.37
CA LYS A 411 -25.04 -4.07 13.03
C LYS A 411 -26.26 -4.87 12.57
N MET A 412 -27.39 -4.74 13.28
CA MET A 412 -28.61 -5.48 12.95
C MET A 412 -29.24 -5.01 11.62
N ALA A 413 -29.13 -3.72 11.30
CA ALA A 413 -29.63 -3.17 10.05
C ALA A 413 -28.84 -3.70 8.86
N GLN A 414 -27.50 -3.82 8.99
CA GLN A 414 -26.64 -4.35 7.92
C GLN A 414 -26.87 -5.84 7.67
N ILE A 415 -27.01 -6.63 8.74
CA ILE A 415 -27.33 -8.06 8.60
C ILE A 415 -28.69 -8.25 7.91
N TRP A 416 -29.68 -7.41 8.27
CA TRP A 416 -30.98 -7.42 7.62
C TRP A 416 -30.88 -7.01 6.15
N GLU A 417 -30.15 -5.94 5.84
CA GLU A 417 -29.92 -5.48 4.47
C GLU A 417 -29.19 -6.53 3.61
N ALA A 418 -28.21 -7.23 4.18
CA ALA A 418 -27.52 -8.35 3.54
C ALA A 418 -28.46 -9.49 3.21
N ARG A 419 -29.31 -9.90 4.16
CA ARG A 419 -30.34 -10.93 3.93
C ARG A 419 -31.32 -10.50 2.85
N GLU A 420 -31.83 -9.27 2.92
CA GLU A 420 -32.79 -8.75 1.95
C GLU A 420 -32.20 -8.70 0.53
N LEU A 421 -30.93 -8.31 0.41
CA LEU A 421 -30.20 -8.32 -0.85
C LEU A 421 -29.98 -9.75 -1.38
N LEU A 422 -29.46 -10.65 -0.55
CA LEU A 422 -29.21 -12.05 -0.95
C LEU A 422 -30.50 -12.79 -1.28
N LYS A 423 -31.60 -12.48 -0.60
CA LYS A 423 -32.94 -13.00 -0.94
C LYS A 423 -33.35 -12.58 -2.35
N ARG A 424 -33.27 -11.28 -2.67
CA ARG A 424 -33.58 -10.76 -4.01
C ARG A 424 -32.68 -11.37 -5.08
N ALA A 425 -31.39 -11.52 -4.78
CA ALA A 425 -30.43 -12.14 -5.69
C ALA A 425 -30.71 -13.64 -5.91
N LYS A 426 -31.15 -14.37 -4.87
CA LYS A 426 -31.56 -15.78 -4.99
C LYS A 426 -32.80 -15.92 -5.86
N GLU A 427 -33.84 -15.13 -5.60
CA GLU A 427 -35.07 -15.11 -6.42
C GLU A 427 -34.77 -14.75 -7.89
N TYR A 428 -33.78 -13.88 -8.10
CA TYR A 428 -33.30 -13.52 -9.43
C TYR A 428 -32.58 -14.69 -10.13
N ALA A 429 -31.66 -15.36 -9.42
CA ALA A 429 -30.95 -16.53 -9.93
C ALA A 429 -31.91 -17.68 -10.28
N GLU A 430 -32.87 -17.98 -9.40
CA GLU A 430 -33.88 -19.04 -9.63
C GLU A 430 -34.73 -18.78 -10.87
N LYS A 431 -35.14 -17.52 -11.12
CA LYS A 431 -35.88 -17.14 -12.34
C LYS A 431 -35.05 -17.37 -13.61
N TRP A 432 -33.74 -17.12 -13.55
CA TRP A 432 -32.85 -17.38 -14.68
C TRP A 432 -32.61 -18.87 -14.88
N ASP A 433 -32.46 -19.66 -13.81
CA ASP A 433 -32.34 -21.11 -13.90
C ASP A 433 -33.61 -21.75 -14.52
N GLU A 434 -34.79 -21.25 -14.16
CA GLU A 434 -36.06 -21.66 -14.76
C GLU A 434 -36.15 -21.29 -16.25
N TYR A 435 -35.68 -20.08 -16.60
CA TYR A 435 -35.59 -19.66 -17.98
C TYR A 435 -34.61 -20.52 -18.79
N GLU A 436 -33.43 -20.83 -18.25
CA GLU A 436 -32.44 -21.67 -18.94
C GLU A 436 -32.94 -23.10 -19.14
N ARG A 437 -33.57 -23.71 -18.12
CA ARG A 437 -34.17 -25.05 -18.27
C ARG A 437 -35.29 -25.06 -19.31
N SER A 438 -36.16 -24.05 -19.29
CA SER A 438 -37.25 -23.95 -20.28
C SER A 438 -36.74 -23.66 -21.68
N PHE A 439 -35.66 -22.88 -21.82
CA PHE A 439 -35.02 -22.60 -23.09
C PHE A 439 -34.27 -23.83 -23.65
N GLU A 440 -33.58 -24.60 -22.81
CA GLU A 440 -32.98 -25.88 -23.21
C GLU A 440 -34.03 -26.90 -23.64
N GLU A 441 -35.17 -26.96 -22.95
CA GLU A 441 -36.30 -27.81 -23.35
C GLU A 441 -36.91 -27.36 -24.67
N TYR A 442 -37.07 -26.05 -24.86
CA TYR A 442 -37.49 -25.44 -26.12
C TYR A 442 -36.54 -25.79 -27.28
N GLU A 443 -35.23 -25.61 -27.11
CA GLU A 443 -34.22 -25.96 -28.13
C GLU A 443 -34.19 -27.46 -28.41
N ARG A 444 -34.32 -28.32 -27.39
CA ARG A 444 -34.42 -29.78 -27.57
C ARG A 444 -35.63 -30.17 -28.41
N ARG A 445 -36.80 -29.58 -28.13
CA ARG A 445 -38.03 -29.82 -28.90
C ARG A 445 -37.92 -29.27 -30.33
N ARG A 446 -37.35 -28.09 -30.51
CA ARG A 446 -37.07 -27.48 -31.81
C ARG A 446 -36.11 -28.33 -32.66
N GLN A 447 -35.08 -28.91 -32.03
CA GLN A 447 -34.11 -29.77 -32.72
C GLN A 447 -34.74 -31.13 -33.07
N TYR A 448 -35.55 -31.70 -32.18
CA TYR A 448 -36.36 -32.90 -32.48
C TYR A 448 -37.33 -32.69 -33.65
N GLU A 449 -37.97 -31.52 -33.76
CA GLU A 449 -38.84 -31.18 -34.90
C GLU A 449 -38.08 -30.98 -36.21
N LYS A 450 -36.88 -30.38 -36.16
CA LYS A 450 -35.98 -30.28 -37.32
C LYS A 450 -35.50 -31.65 -37.81
N ASP A 451 -35.15 -32.54 -36.89
CA ASP A 451 -34.68 -33.89 -37.21
C ASP A 451 -35.81 -34.76 -37.79
N LYS A 452 -37.04 -34.60 -37.30
CA LYS A 452 -38.24 -35.21 -37.89
C LYS A 452 -38.60 -34.64 -39.27
N GLY A 453 -38.24 -33.39 -39.56
CA GLY A 453 -38.52 -32.72 -40.83
C GLY A 453 -37.68 -33.22 -42.02
N ASN A 454 -36.65 -34.04 -41.79
CA ASN A 454 -35.79 -34.61 -42.84
C ASN A 454 -36.20 -36.02 -43.32
N ASP A 455 -37.20 -36.65 -42.69
CA ASP A 455 -37.77 -37.92 -43.13
C ASP A 455 -39.21 -37.69 -43.66
N LYS A 456 -39.39 -37.85 -44.96
CA LYS A 456 -40.60 -37.46 -45.71
C LYS A 456 -41.85 -38.22 -45.26
N ASP A 457 -43.00 -37.54 -45.08
CA ASP A 457 -44.14 -37.67 -46.01
C ASP A 457 -45.31 -36.70 -45.71
N LYS A 458 -46.01 -36.32 -46.78
CA LYS A 458 -47.21 -35.48 -46.77
C LYS A 458 -48.41 -36.24 -46.20
N ASN A 459 -49.02 -35.68 -45.16
CA ASN A 459 -50.44 -35.72 -44.77
C ASN A 459 -50.62 -35.99 -43.29
N LYS A 460 -50.87 -34.93 -42.53
CA LYS A 460 -51.96 -34.86 -41.56
C LYS A 460 -52.08 -33.42 -41.08
N GLU A 461 -53.28 -32.86 -41.22
CA GLU A 461 -53.71 -31.68 -40.50
C GLU A 461 -53.49 -31.94 -39.00
N SER A 462 -52.57 -31.18 -38.40
CA SER A 462 -52.41 -31.07 -36.95
C SER A 462 -52.60 -29.61 -36.57
N ASN A 463 -53.55 -29.38 -35.68
CA ASN A 463 -53.98 -28.09 -35.12
C ASN A 463 -52.83 -27.08 -34.97
N GLU A 464 -53.07 -25.84 -35.42
CA GLU A 464 -52.20 -24.67 -35.25
C GLU A 464 -52.05 -24.19 -33.78
N GLU A 465 -52.36 -25.01 -32.77
CA GLU A 465 -52.40 -24.60 -31.35
C GLU A 465 -51.10 -24.84 -30.56
N ASP A 466 -50.14 -25.60 -31.09
CA ASP A 466 -48.84 -25.87 -30.42
C ASP A 466 -47.67 -25.24 -31.20
N ALA A 467 -47.78 -23.97 -31.59
CA ALA A 467 -46.59 -23.22 -31.97
C ALA A 467 -45.67 -23.16 -30.73
N LEU A 468 -44.50 -23.79 -30.81
CA LEU A 468 -43.46 -23.75 -29.77
C LEU A 468 -43.21 -22.30 -29.35
N LYS A 469 -43.77 -21.92 -28.20
CA LYS A 469 -43.69 -20.56 -27.68
C LYS A 469 -42.34 -20.40 -27.01
N GLU A 470 -41.52 -19.52 -27.56
CA GLU A 470 -40.22 -19.19 -26.96
C GLU A 470 -40.47 -18.64 -25.54
N PRO A 471 -39.79 -19.18 -24.51
CA PRO A 471 -39.96 -18.70 -23.15
C PRO A 471 -39.57 -17.21 -23.07
N GLU A 472 -40.33 -16.43 -22.30
CA GLU A 472 -40.07 -15.00 -22.14
C GLU A 472 -38.80 -14.78 -21.32
N ARG A 473 -37.83 -14.06 -21.91
CA ARG A 473 -36.55 -13.78 -21.25
C ARG A 473 -36.74 -12.82 -20.07
N PRO A 474 -36.28 -13.19 -18.84
CA PRO A 474 -36.33 -12.31 -17.68
C PRO A 474 -35.61 -10.98 -17.94
N ARG A 475 -36.10 -9.89 -17.35
CA ARG A 475 -35.47 -8.57 -17.45
C ARG A 475 -34.10 -8.61 -16.77
N ARG A 476 -33.06 -8.19 -17.50
CA ARG A 476 -31.70 -8.09 -16.97
C ARG A 476 -31.59 -6.92 -15.98
N ASP A 477 -31.17 -7.21 -14.75
CA ASP A 477 -30.83 -6.22 -13.72
C ASP A 477 -29.32 -6.25 -13.53
N THR A 478 -28.66 -5.13 -13.80
CA THR A 478 -27.20 -5.06 -13.78
C THR A 478 -26.62 -5.31 -12.39
N ASN A 479 -27.36 -5.04 -11.32
CA ASN A 479 -26.89 -5.24 -9.95
C ASN A 479 -27.00 -6.68 -9.47
N LEU A 480 -28.06 -7.38 -9.89
CA LEU A 480 -28.31 -8.76 -9.47
C LEU A 480 -27.61 -9.79 -10.35
N GLU A 481 -27.23 -9.41 -11.57
CA GLU A 481 -26.49 -10.28 -12.50
C GLU A 481 -25.14 -10.73 -11.92
N LEU A 482 -24.40 -9.83 -11.26
CA LEU A 482 -23.14 -10.22 -10.62
C LEU A 482 -23.39 -11.20 -9.46
N MET A 483 -24.44 -10.95 -8.68
CA MET A 483 -24.82 -11.77 -7.53
C MET A 483 -25.29 -13.17 -7.95
N ARG A 484 -25.87 -13.31 -9.16
CA ARG A 484 -26.19 -14.61 -9.75
C ARG A 484 -24.95 -15.52 -9.83
N GLY A 485 -23.79 -14.95 -10.17
CA GLY A 485 -22.51 -15.67 -10.20
C GLY A 485 -22.08 -16.25 -8.84
N LEU A 486 -22.53 -15.67 -7.72
CA LEU A 486 -22.32 -16.24 -6.37
C LEU A 486 -23.14 -17.50 -6.16
N PHE A 487 -24.41 -17.51 -6.58
CA PHE A 487 -25.30 -18.67 -6.47
C PHE A 487 -24.92 -19.80 -7.43
N GLU A 488 -24.37 -19.46 -8.60
CA GLU A 488 -23.77 -20.42 -9.53
C GLU A 488 -22.39 -20.94 -9.06
N ARG A 489 -21.86 -20.41 -7.95
CA ARG A 489 -20.56 -20.78 -7.37
C ARG A 489 -19.38 -20.55 -8.32
N LYS A 490 -19.53 -19.62 -9.28
CA LYS A 490 -18.46 -19.21 -10.19
C LYS A 490 -17.43 -18.31 -9.51
N MET A 491 -17.86 -17.60 -8.47
CA MET A 491 -17.01 -16.73 -7.66
C MET A 491 -17.46 -16.75 -6.18
N PRO A 492 -16.52 -16.58 -5.23
CA PRO A 492 -16.84 -16.44 -3.82
C PRO A 492 -17.27 -15.00 -3.45
N ALA A 493 -17.97 -14.89 -2.33
CA ALA A 493 -18.18 -13.64 -1.61
C ALA A 493 -16.97 -13.33 -0.73
N LEU A 494 -16.29 -12.21 -0.98
CA LEU A 494 -15.19 -11.72 -0.16
C LEU A 494 -15.74 -10.78 0.90
N VAL A 495 -15.86 -11.24 2.15
CA VAL A 495 -16.54 -10.49 3.22
C VAL A 495 -15.52 -9.97 4.22
N HIS A 496 -15.40 -8.65 4.32
CA HIS A 496 -14.59 -8.01 5.36
C HIS A 496 -15.29 -8.13 6.73
N ALA A 497 -14.69 -8.90 7.63
CA ALA A 497 -15.17 -9.15 8.98
C ALA A 497 -13.99 -9.38 9.92
N GLY A 498 -13.78 -8.47 10.87
CA GLY A 498 -12.62 -8.51 11.77
C GLY A 498 -12.93 -9.21 13.09
N ARG A 499 -14.10 -8.94 13.66
CA ARG A 499 -14.48 -9.42 15.01
C ARG A 499 -15.15 -10.79 14.98
N ALA A 500 -15.06 -11.53 16.08
CA ALA A 500 -15.68 -12.85 16.20
C ALA A 500 -17.20 -12.84 15.93
N ASP A 501 -17.91 -11.81 16.42
CA ASP A 501 -19.35 -11.67 16.18
C ASP A 501 -19.70 -11.44 14.70
N GLU A 502 -18.87 -10.67 13.98
CA GLU A 502 -19.05 -10.41 12.55
C GLU A 502 -18.79 -11.65 11.71
N ILE A 503 -17.75 -12.41 12.05
CA ILE A 503 -17.41 -13.67 11.38
C ILE A 503 -18.57 -14.65 11.55
N LEU A 504 -19.08 -14.86 12.77
CA LEU A 504 -20.19 -15.77 13.02
C LEU A 504 -21.48 -15.35 12.30
N ASN A 505 -21.81 -14.06 12.28
CA ASN A 505 -22.96 -13.56 11.55
C ASN A 505 -22.81 -13.74 10.04
N THR A 506 -21.61 -13.54 9.51
CA THR A 506 -21.29 -13.80 8.11
C THR A 506 -21.49 -15.27 7.77
N LEU A 507 -20.95 -16.19 8.58
CA LEU A 507 -21.13 -17.62 8.38
C LEU A 507 -22.61 -18.02 8.42
N LYS A 508 -23.37 -17.49 9.38
CA LYS A 508 -24.79 -17.76 9.50
C LYS A 508 -25.58 -17.31 8.27
N VAL A 509 -25.38 -16.08 7.80
CA VAL A 509 -26.13 -15.57 6.65
C VAL A 509 -25.64 -16.25 5.38
N PHE A 510 -24.35 -16.12 5.05
CA PHE A 510 -23.86 -16.54 3.74
C PHE A 510 -23.74 -18.06 3.60
N ARG A 511 -23.36 -18.80 4.65
CA ARG A 511 -23.21 -20.27 4.60
C ARG A 511 -24.50 -20.98 5.02
N ASP A 512 -25.03 -20.73 6.21
CA ASP A 512 -26.21 -21.50 6.68
C ASP A 512 -27.49 -21.18 5.92
N GLU A 513 -27.78 -19.90 5.66
CA GLU A 513 -29.05 -19.50 5.04
C GLU A 513 -29.01 -19.60 3.51
N TYR A 514 -27.90 -19.22 2.87
CA TYR A 514 -27.79 -19.11 1.41
C TYR A 514 -26.78 -20.06 0.74
N ASN A 515 -25.99 -20.82 1.49
CA ASN A 515 -25.02 -21.81 0.98
C ASN A 515 -24.02 -21.26 -0.07
N LEU A 516 -23.56 -20.02 0.11
CA LEU A 516 -22.61 -19.34 -0.77
C LEU A 516 -21.17 -19.68 -0.42
N ASP A 517 -20.25 -19.61 -1.38
CA ASP A 517 -18.82 -19.67 -1.09
C ASP A 517 -18.32 -18.34 -0.54
N VAL A 518 -17.59 -18.39 0.57
CA VAL A 518 -17.20 -17.20 1.34
C VAL A 518 -15.71 -17.25 1.62
N ILE A 519 -15.07 -16.09 1.49
CA ILE A 519 -13.72 -15.82 2.00
C ILE A 519 -13.85 -14.71 3.04
N ILE A 520 -13.37 -14.96 4.26
CA ILE A 520 -13.33 -13.94 5.30
C ILE A 520 -12.07 -13.09 5.11
N LEU A 521 -12.25 -11.78 4.98
CA LEU A 521 -11.16 -10.81 4.84
C LEU A 521 -10.89 -10.10 6.17
N GLY A 522 -9.62 -9.96 6.53
CA GLY A 522 -9.13 -9.38 7.78
C GLY A 522 -9.13 -10.42 8.91
N GLY A 523 -10.32 -10.90 9.30
CA GLY A 523 -10.47 -12.07 10.17
C GLY A 523 -9.72 -11.98 11.51
N GLY A 524 -9.51 -10.78 12.06
CA GLY A 524 -8.58 -10.54 13.18
C GLY A 524 -8.88 -11.30 14.48
N ASP A 525 -10.13 -11.71 14.71
CA ASP A 525 -10.57 -12.57 15.83
C ASP A 525 -10.84 -14.02 15.40
N GLY A 526 -10.42 -14.41 14.19
CA GLY A 526 -10.67 -15.73 13.59
C GLY A 526 -10.24 -16.89 14.49
N PHE A 527 -9.11 -16.74 15.20
CA PHE A 527 -8.63 -17.74 16.16
C PHE A 527 -9.66 -18.10 17.27
N ARG A 528 -10.62 -17.23 17.58
CA ARG A 528 -11.68 -17.48 18.58
C ARG A 528 -12.84 -18.31 18.03
N VAL A 529 -13.03 -18.34 16.72
CA VAL A 529 -14.18 -18.95 16.02
C VAL A 529 -13.73 -20.04 15.04
N THR A 530 -12.60 -20.68 15.37
CA THR A 530 -11.93 -21.65 14.51
C THR A 530 -12.79 -22.88 14.20
N ASP A 531 -13.58 -23.35 15.17
CA ASP A 531 -14.45 -24.52 14.98
C ASP A 531 -15.59 -24.23 13.99
N ASP A 532 -16.17 -23.03 14.06
CA ASP A 532 -17.19 -22.58 13.12
C ASP A 532 -16.63 -22.40 11.71
N LEU A 533 -15.44 -21.80 11.58
CA LEU A 533 -14.75 -21.68 10.30
C LEU A 533 -14.44 -23.06 9.69
N ARG A 534 -14.03 -24.02 10.53
CA ARG A 534 -13.71 -25.39 10.11
C ARG A 534 -14.95 -26.15 9.65
N LYS A 535 -16.09 -25.99 10.34
CA LYS A 535 -17.37 -26.63 9.99
C LYS A 535 -17.73 -26.39 8.51
N TYR A 536 -17.48 -25.19 8.00
CA TYR A 536 -17.80 -24.81 6.63
C TYR A 536 -16.61 -24.85 5.67
N ASN A 537 -15.41 -25.19 6.16
CA ASN A 537 -14.14 -25.16 5.43
C ASN A 537 -13.88 -23.81 4.72
N VAL A 538 -14.16 -22.72 5.43
CA VAL A 538 -14.08 -21.35 4.91
C VAL A 538 -12.63 -20.85 4.91
N GLY A 539 -12.23 -20.20 3.81
CA GLY A 539 -10.91 -19.57 3.72
C GLY A 539 -10.86 -18.23 4.45
N VAL A 540 -9.69 -17.92 5.01
CA VAL A 540 -9.46 -16.63 5.70
C VAL A 540 -8.27 -15.92 5.07
N ALA A 541 -8.50 -14.70 4.59
CA ALA A 541 -7.46 -13.79 4.13
C ALA A 541 -7.07 -12.86 5.31
N ILE A 542 -5.82 -12.92 5.75
CA ILE A 542 -5.30 -12.19 6.91
C ILE A 542 -4.28 -11.14 6.46
N GLY A 543 -4.45 -9.91 6.92
CA GLY A 543 -3.60 -8.77 6.62
C GLY A 543 -4.36 -7.44 6.78
N PRO A 544 -3.68 -6.28 6.82
CA PRO A 544 -2.22 -6.11 6.96
C PRO A 544 -1.71 -6.50 8.37
N ASP A 545 -2.60 -6.52 9.36
CA ASP A 545 -2.24 -6.85 10.75
C ASP A 545 -2.10 -8.37 10.95
N ILE A 546 -0.88 -8.88 10.77
CA ILE A 546 -0.55 -10.30 10.97
C ILE A 546 -0.62 -10.70 12.45
N LEU A 547 -0.23 -9.78 13.34
CA LEU A 547 -0.20 -10.00 14.78
C LEU A 547 -1.28 -9.21 15.49
N ARG A 548 -1.90 -9.87 16.46
CA ARG A 548 -2.80 -9.22 17.42
C ARG A 548 -2.17 -9.26 18.80
N TYR A 549 -2.21 -8.13 19.50
CA TYR A 549 -1.68 -8.04 20.86
C TYR A 549 -2.82 -8.14 21.87
N GLU A 550 -2.80 -9.19 22.71
CA GLU A 550 -3.73 -9.31 23.84
C GLU A 550 -2.96 -9.44 25.14
N LYS A 551 -3.27 -8.57 26.11
CA LYS A 551 -2.62 -8.56 27.45
C LYS A 551 -1.09 -8.60 27.37
N GLY A 552 -0.51 -7.92 26.38
CA GLY A 552 0.94 -7.85 26.15
C GLY A 552 1.56 -9.08 25.45
N LYS A 553 0.75 -10.06 25.03
CA LYS A 553 1.23 -11.21 24.23
C LYS A 553 0.86 -11.03 22.76
N ALA A 554 1.84 -11.22 21.88
CA ALA A 554 1.60 -11.30 20.44
C ALA A 554 0.95 -12.65 20.11
N ILE A 555 -0.17 -12.59 19.38
CA ILE A 555 -0.90 -13.74 18.87
C ILE A 555 -0.80 -13.68 17.35
N ASN A 556 -0.22 -14.72 16.76
CA ASN A 556 -0.20 -14.90 15.32
C ASN A 556 -1.47 -15.64 14.88
N ASN A 557 -2.43 -14.90 14.33
CA ASN A 557 -3.72 -15.45 13.93
C ASN A 557 -3.59 -16.42 12.75
N ALA A 558 -2.69 -16.15 11.81
CA ALA A 558 -2.44 -16.99 10.65
C ALA A 558 -1.90 -18.37 11.05
N ASP A 559 -0.97 -18.43 12.00
CA ASP A 559 -0.45 -19.69 12.56
C ASP A 559 -1.57 -20.52 13.23
N LEU A 560 -2.39 -19.91 14.07
CA LEU A 560 -3.45 -20.64 14.78
C LEU A 560 -4.51 -21.24 13.84
N LEU A 561 -4.87 -20.49 12.79
CA LEU A 561 -5.85 -20.94 11.80
C LEU A 561 -5.27 -22.04 10.89
N THR A 562 -4.01 -21.91 10.45
CA THR A 562 -3.36 -22.96 9.63
C THR A 562 -3.13 -24.26 10.40
N ARG A 563 -2.71 -24.20 11.68
CA ARG A 563 -2.64 -25.39 12.56
C ARG A 563 -3.98 -26.10 12.71
N SER A 564 -5.06 -25.35 12.51
CA SER A 564 -6.43 -25.83 12.55
C SER A 564 -6.92 -26.42 11.22
N ARG A 565 -6.03 -26.57 10.24
CA ARG A 565 -6.28 -27.06 8.87
C ARG A 565 -7.22 -26.18 8.06
N LEU A 566 -7.30 -24.90 8.39
CA LEU A 566 -7.97 -23.91 7.56
C LEU A 566 -7.01 -23.36 6.51
N ARG A 567 -7.56 -23.07 5.33
CA ARG A 567 -6.82 -22.39 4.26
C ARG A 567 -6.72 -20.91 4.60
N VAL A 568 -5.50 -20.44 4.79
CA VAL A 568 -5.21 -19.04 5.13
C VAL A 568 -4.43 -18.41 4.00
N ALA A 569 -4.88 -17.27 3.50
CA ALA A 569 -4.14 -16.45 2.56
C ALA A 569 -3.62 -15.20 3.27
N LEU A 570 -2.43 -14.72 2.91
CA LEU A 570 -1.91 -13.45 3.40
C LEU A 570 -2.15 -12.35 2.37
N HIS A 571 -2.40 -11.13 2.83
CA HIS A 571 -2.56 -9.97 1.95
C HIS A 571 -1.97 -8.71 2.55
N THR A 572 -1.79 -7.69 1.72
CA THR A 572 -1.29 -6.38 2.17
C THR A 572 -2.42 -5.37 2.39
N SER A 573 -3.57 -5.52 1.72
CA SER A 573 -4.63 -4.49 1.68
C SER A 573 -4.10 -3.10 1.28
N ALA A 574 -2.97 -3.05 0.57
CA ALA A 574 -2.22 -1.84 0.34
C ALA A 574 -2.52 -1.21 -1.02
N THR A 575 -2.39 0.12 -1.10
CA THR A 575 -2.44 0.88 -2.35
C THR A 575 -1.07 1.00 -3.01
N SER A 576 0.00 1.21 -2.23
CA SER A 576 1.40 1.34 -2.70
C SER A 576 2.39 0.47 -1.88
N GLY A 577 1.89 -0.63 -1.28
CA GLY A 577 2.65 -1.47 -0.35
C GLY A 577 2.57 -2.97 -0.62
N THR A 578 2.01 -3.38 -1.77
CA THR A 578 1.87 -4.80 -2.12
C THR A 578 3.22 -5.53 -2.21
N GLN A 579 4.30 -4.79 -2.45
CA GLN A 579 5.67 -5.30 -2.44
C GLN A 579 6.13 -5.91 -1.09
N TYR A 580 5.44 -5.60 0.00
CA TYR A 580 5.76 -6.12 1.34
C TYR A 580 5.10 -7.47 1.63
N LEU A 581 4.37 -8.08 0.67
CA LEU A 581 3.74 -9.38 0.86
C LEU A 581 4.74 -10.48 1.33
N PRO A 582 5.95 -10.62 0.75
CA PRO A 582 6.94 -11.58 1.26
C PRO A 582 7.37 -11.27 2.69
N MET A 583 7.43 -9.98 3.07
CA MET A 583 7.79 -9.55 4.41
C MET A 583 6.71 -9.89 5.44
N ASN A 584 5.42 -9.80 5.05
CA ASN A 584 4.31 -10.23 5.88
C ASN A 584 4.37 -11.74 6.16
N ALA A 585 4.72 -12.54 5.14
CA ALA A 585 4.94 -13.98 5.30
C ALA A 585 6.15 -14.28 6.20
N ALA A 586 7.30 -13.62 5.98
CA ALA A 586 8.48 -13.73 6.84
C ALA A 586 8.18 -13.36 8.29
N TYR A 587 7.36 -12.32 8.50
CA TYR A 587 6.95 -11.89 9.82
C TYR A 587 6.02 -12.91 10.50
N ALA A 588 5.09 -13.52 9.76
CA ALA A 588 4.28 -14.62 10.28
C ALA A 588 5.15 -15.83 10.70
N ILE A 589 6.15 -16.20 9.90
CA ILE A 589 7.08 -17.29 10.22
C ILE A 589 7.86 -16.99 11.49
N ARG A 590 8.39 -15.76 11.62
CA ARG A 590 9.11 -15.31 12.83
C ARG A 590 8.29 -15.48 14.11
N TYR A 591 6.97 -15.40 14.02
CA TYR A 591 6.04 -15.57 15.14
C TYR A 591 5.36 -16.95 15.16
N GLY A 592 5.99 -17.97 14.56
CA GLY A 592 5.67 -19.38 14.77
C GLY A 592 4.81 -20.04 13.69
N MET A 593 4.45 -19.33 12.61
CA MET A 593 3.80 -19.94 11.44
C MET A 593 4.79 -20.87 10.74
N ASP A 594 4.31 -22.04 10.33
CA ASP A 594 5.09 -22.99 9.55
C ASP A 594 5.43 -22.43 8.15
N GLU A 595 6.66 -22.65 7.69
CA GLU A 595 7.20 -22.04 6.46
C GLU A 595 6.49 -22.55 5.20
N ASP A 596 6.14 -23.84 5.12
CA ASP A 596 5.38 -24.40 3.99
C ASP A 596 3.97 -23.80 3.94
N ASN A 597 3.33 -23.63 5.11
CA ASN A 597 2.03 -22.97 5.18
C ASN A 597 2.09 -21.49 4.83
N ALA A 598 3.13 -20.76 5.27
CA ALA A 598 3.34 -19.36 4.90
C ALA A 598 3.58 -19.22 3.40
N PHE A 599 4.35 -20.13 2.80
CA PHE A 599 4.58 -20.20 1.35
C PHE A 599 3.28 -20.46 0.58
N ARG A 600 2.47 -21.44 1.00
CA ARG A 600 1.15 -21.71 0.40
C ARG A 600 0.19 -20.54 0.55
N ALA A 601 0.27 -19.80 1.66
CA ALA A 601 -0.60 -18.66 1.95
C ALA A 601 -0.41 -17.45 1.01
N VAL A 602 0.71 -17.38 0.31
CA VAL A 602 1.00 -16.35 -0.71
C VAL A 602 1.07 -16.91 -2.14
N THR A 603 0.72 -18.19 -2.33
CA THR A 603 0.77 -18.88 -3.63
C THR A 603 -0.51 -19.66 -3.91
N ILE A 604 -0.57 -20.95 -3.56
CA ILE A 604 -1.65 -21.85 -3.94
C ILE A 604 -2.96 -21.59 -3.20
N TYR A 605 -2.93 -21.20 -1.91
CA TYR A 605 -4.16 -20.94 -1.16
C TYR A 605 -4.96 -19.75 -1.72
N PRO A 606 -4.36 -18.59 -2.05
CA PRO A 606 -5.05 -17.55 -2.81
C PRO A 606 -5.69 -18.06 -4.11
N ALA A 607 -4.98 -18.89 -4.88
CA ALA A 607 -5.47 -19.41 -6.14
C ALA A 607 -6.66 -20.37 -5.96
N GLU A 608 -6.59 -21.28 -4.99
CA GLU A 608 -7.68 -22.20 -4.63
C GLU A 608 -8.91 -21.44 -4.12
N LEU A 609 -8.72 -20.41 -3.29
CA LEU A 609 -9.82 -19.62 -2.74
C LEU A 609 -10.57 -18.85 -3.84
N LEU A 610 -9.87 -18.41 -4.89
CA LEU A 610 -10.46 -17.68 -6.01
C LEU A 610 -10.91 -18.57 -7.18
N HIS A 611 -10.72 -19.90 -7.08
CA HIS A 611 -11.02 -20.89 -8.12
C HIS A 611 -10.23 -20.61 -9.41
N VAL A 612 -8.91 -20.42 -9.29
CA VAL A 612 -7.97 -20.19 -10.40
C VAL A 612 -6.69 -21.03 -10.26
N ASP A 613 -6.74 -22.04 -9.38
CA ASP A 613 -5.63 -22.95 -9.11
C ASP A 613 -5.29 -23.82 -10.33
N ASP A 614 -6.17 -23.97 -11.32
CA ASP A 614 -5.88 -24.61 -12.60
C ASP A 614 -4.89 -23.82 -13.46
N ARG A 615 -4.77 -22.50 -13.24
CA ARG A 615 -3.91 -21.60 -14.03
C ARG A 615 -2.66 -21.13 -13.30
N ILE A 616 -2.76 -20.72 -12.05
CA ILE A 616 -1.67 -20.06 -11.30
C ILE A 616 -1.54 -20.60 -9.87
N GLY A 617 -0.49 -20.18 -9.15
CA GLY A 617 -0.28 -20.49 -7.73
C GLY A 617 0.58 -21.71 -7.43
N SER A 618 1.03 -22.46 -8.44
CA SER A 618 2.02 -23.53 -8.29
C SER A 618 2.80 -23.76 -9.59
N ILE A 619 3.94 -24.45 -9.48
CA ILE A 619 4.76 -24.85 -10.63
C ILE A 619 4.35 -26.27 -11.05
N ASP A 620 3.36 -26.36 -11.93
CA ASP A 620 2.85 -27.61 -12.47
C ASP A 620 2.69 -27.57 -13.99
N GLU A 621 2.72 -28.74 -14.64
CA GLU A 621 2.55 -28.83 -16.09
C GLU A 621 1.16 -28.33 -16.51
N GLY A 622 1.11 -27.53 -17.57
CA GLY A 622 -0.12 -26.93 -18.11
C GLY A 622 -0.51 -25.57 -17.51
N LYS A 623 0.08 -25.20 -16.37
CA LYS A 623 -0.14 -23.89 -15.71
C LYS A 623 0.61 -22.76 -16.41
N ASP A 624 0.18 -21.54 -16.14
CA ASP A 624 0.81 -20.33 -16.66
C ASP A 624 2.23 -20.22 -16.10
N ALA A 625 3.19 -19.81 -16.93
CA ALA A 625 4.60 -19.69 -16.58
C ALA A 625 4.88 -18.38 -15.83
N ASP A 626 4.34 -18.29 -14.60
CA ASP A 626 4.57 -17.20 -13.66
C ASP A 626 5.56 -17.67 -12.59
N LEU A 627 6.83 -17.29 -12.72
CA LEU A 627 7.95 -17.81 -11.93
C LEU A 627 8.82 -16.67 -11.39
N VAL A 628 9.38 -16.87 -10.20
CA VAL A 628 10.34 -15.96 -9.58
C VAL A 628 11.61 -16.74 -9.26
N ILE A 629 12.75 -16.20 -9.70
CA ILE A 629 14.08 -16.74 -9.42
C ILE A 629 14.68 -15.92 -8.28
N LEU A 630 15.03 -16.58 -7.19
CA LEU A 630 15.58 -15.99 -5.98
C LEU A 630 17.03 -16.44 -5.77
N SER A 631 17.87 -15.56 -5.25
CA SER A 631 19.26 -15.88 -4.90
C SER A 631 19.39 -16.85 -3.70
N GLY A 632 18.28 -17.22 -3.05
CA GLY A 632 18.25 -18.02 -1.83
C GLY A 632 16.81 -18.43 -1.44
N GLU A 633 16.63 -18.94 -0.22
CA GLU A 633 15.32 -19.41 0.27
C GLU A 633 14.28 -18.28 0.28
N PRO A 634 13.00 -18.57 -0.02
CA PRO A 634 11.94 -17.59 0.09
C PRO A 634 11.81 -17.12 1.54
N PHE A 635 11.61 -15.82 1.74
CA PHE A 635 11.42 -15.17 3.06
C PHE A 635 12.69 -14.98 3.92
N ASP A 636 13.89 -15.38 3.49
CA ASP A 636 15.14 -14.86 4.08
C ASP A 636 15.35 -13.41 3.61
N PHE A 637 15.59 -12.50 4.53
CA PHE A 637 15.86 -11.07 4.25
C PHE A 637 17.09 -10.82 3.37
N ARG A 638 18.00 -11.80 3.28
CA ARG A 638 19.19 -11.73 2.42
C ARG A 638 18.92 -12.24 1.01
N SER A 639 17.86 -13.02 0.81
CA SER A 639 17.46 -13.50 -0.50
C SER A 639 16.93 -12.35 -1.34
N ARG A 640 17.36 -12.30 -2.59
CA ARG A 640 17.00 -11.23 -3.53
C ARG A 640 16.28 -11.84 -4.72
N VAL A 641 15.32 -11.11 -5.26
CA VAL A 641 14.70 -11.45 -6.54
C VAL A 641 15.72 -11.17 -7.64
N GLU A 642 16.11 -12.21 -8.37
CA GLU A 642 17.05 -12.14 -9.50
C GLU A 642 16.28 -11.91 -10.79
N LYS A 643 15.23 -12.69 -11.03
CA LYS A 643 14.38 -12.60 -12.22
C LYS A 643 12.92 -12.87 -11.88
N VAL A 644 12.02 -12.19 -12.59
CA VAL A 644 10.58 -12.47 -12.56
C VAL A 644 10.12 -12.74 -13.97
N ILE A 645 9.42 -13.85 -14.13
CA ILE A 645 8.88 -14.34 -15.38
C ILE A 645 7.36 -14.36 -15.21
N VAL A 646 6.63 -13.73 -16.13
CA VAL A 646 5.17 -13.74 -16.15
C VAL A 646 4.71 -14.08 -17.56
N ASN A 647 3.78 -15.03 -17.69
CA ASN A 647 3.39 -15.60 -18.99
C ASN A 647 4.60 -16.07 -19.82
N GLY A 648 5.64 -16.61 -19.17
CA GLY A 648 6.85 -17.10 -19.84
C GLY A 648 7.80 -16.01 -20.36
N GLN A 649 7.49 -14.73 -20.15
CA GLN A 649 8.34 -13.60 -20.51
C GLN A 649 9.06 -13.06 -19.27
N ILE A 650 10.36 -12.75 -19.40
CA ILE A 650 11.12 -12.08 -18.34
C ILE A 650 10.63 -10.63 -18.28
N VAL A 651 9.99 -10.26 -17.17
CA VAL A 651 9.45 -8.92 -16.93
C VAL A 651 10.32 -8.09 -15.99
N PHE A 652 11.16 -8.76 -15.21
CA PHE A 652 12.16 -8.13 -14.35
C PHE A 652 13.42 -8.99 -14.33
N GLU A 653 14.57 -8.34 -14.47
CA GLU A 653 15.89 -8.92 -14.31
C GLU A 653 16.73 -7.92 -13.54
N ARG A 654 17.39 -8.38 -12.48
CA ARG A 654 18.27 -7.56 -11.65
C ARG A 654 19.59 -7.37 -12.40
N GLU A 655 19.89 -6.13 -12.77
CA GLU A 655 21.23 -5.75 -13.28
C GLU A 655 22.27 -6.02 -12.18
N GLU A 656 23.47 -6.45 -12.56
CA GLU A 656 24.47 -6.98 -11.61
C GLU A 656 24.77 -6.04 -10.46
#